data_AF-A0A0C2FEV3-F1
#
_entry.id   AF-A0A0C2FEV3-F1
#
_cell.length_a   1.000
_cell.length_b   1.000
_cell.length_c   1.000
_cell.angle_alpha   90.00
_cell.angle_beta   90.00
_cell.angle_gamma   90.00
#
_symmetry.space_group_name_H-M   'P 1'
#
loop_
_entity.id
_entity.type
_entity.pdbx_description
1 polymer ?
#
loop_
_entity_poly.entity_id
_entity_poly.type
_entity_poly.pdbx_seq_one_letter_code
_entity_poly.pdbx_strand_id
1 'polypeptide(L)'
;MDEQAMITRDLVLRLCANATEFDQGWIEADAKIVVPFTAPRDTALIERVVAAGRALGVKRLLVCRTRAEFAYEPVTEVAADAGSVVHVIRTWGDEPTDVLVAVEDFSAAVLVTATTLTVAVGPPDFLRPLVGPDLESARTAFADEARESRDPDLLHAAQAYGCLEPGARHARNPRGPGPDLAERLSVRARSMRENAPGGVAALRALRGGWAWAMVAVLLVAPVFVPATAAALPVTAGMLWLVVQLAWLSRSRTVAFSTLVRILLLGALLVWPLAAVEDALTAASGADPWVAHTYIAAWVEEAGKLLPLLLLMPPARRRFRRLAAVDYLLLAAASGAGFQAAETLLRALPAGGSAALPPPAPATFLPGAVVAPELGVHFSGHGVLTGLVGVALGLAIVGRRLFGRWLWLLPLAAFALAVLQHTMFNAAVAEAVLGAPLEPHPATAVLHGLTGGGAADRWLLLVLLGAAVLLDYRTARCAADVTPPLPGRPPLGGLRRRAYGRAIRLGVRVPGDIAPLFRRAALLWARAPLRLALTLSETVHEAAVMLVAARRGPAVLAAAWRFLRERRAYAMGAARAGERPWRRFPAREDLRATAEGLDASFFGVAAAASAAVAVTAVLAAGFAGTGPAGGGHAAYAAEALRQAAGWYEALPPSSLPWVWAWGVALATLPAAGWSVPREYPDAGAFLREPSRMAGRILGALAPGQVPYAVAGLAGLLLPRGSDRLLRRR
;
A
#
# COMPACT_ATOMS: atom_id res chain seq x y z
N MET A 1 45.55 22.77 -10.94
CA MET A 1 45.28 22.42 -9.54
C MET A 1 45.33 20.90 -9.52
N ASP A 2 46.50 20.35 -9.20
CA ASP A 2 46.73 18.90 -9.24
C ASP A 2 45.72 18.22 -8.31
N GLU A 3 44.91 17.30 -8.83
CA GLU A 3 44.05 16.45 -8.03
C GLU A 3 44.96 15.62 -7.12
N GLN A 4 45.11 16.06 -5.88
CA GLN A 4 45.85 15.33 -4.86
C GLN A 4 45.21 13.93 -4.74
N ALA A 5 45.97 12.89 -5.11
CA ALA A 5 45.49 11.53 -5.10
C ALA A 5 44.97 11.18 -3.68
N MET A 6 43.73 10.71 -3.60
CA MET A 6 43.12 10.32 -2.32
C MET A 6 43.98 9.23 -1.67
N ILE A 7 44.46 9.49 -0.46
CA ILE A 7 45.25 8.52 0.30
C ILE A 7 44.34 7.53 1.02
N THR A 8 44.87 6.35 1.32
CA THR A 8 44.16 5.25 1.99
C THR A 8 43.53 5.70 3.30
N ARG A 9 44.24 6.51 4.10
CA ARG A 9 43.72 7.10 5.33
C ARG A 9 42.41 7.84 5.13
N ASP A 10 42.28 8.63 4.06
CA ASP A 10 41.08 9.44 3.82
C ASP A 10 39.88 8.56 3.49
N LEU A 11 40.08 7.50 2.71
CA LEU A 11 39.03 6.55 2.38
C LEU A 11 38.62 5.72 3.59
N VAL A 12 39.59 5.18 4.33
CA VAL A 12 39.36 4.35 5.52
C VAL A 12 38.65 5.17 6.60
N LEU A 13 39.07 6.40 6.90
CA LEU A 13 38.39 7.25 7.90
C LEU A 13 36.98 7.68 7.52
N ARG A 14 36.62 7.64 6.23
CA ARG A 14 35.27 7.96 5.75
C ARG A 14 34.30 6.79 5.87
N LEU A 15 34.81 5.55 5.82
CA LEU A 15 33.98 4.34 5.71
C LEU A 15 34.10 3.42 6.92
N CYS A 16 35.26 3.38 7.56
CA CYS A 16 35.63 2.38 8.54
C CYS A 16 35.88 2.99 9.92
N ALA A 17 35.47 2.26 10.97
CA ALA A 17 35.82 2.57 12.35
C ALA A 17 37.23 2.07 12.70
N ASN A 18 37.61 0.91 12.14
CA ASN A 18 38.93 0.31 12.27
C ASN A 18 39.26 -0.54 11.02
N ALA A 19 40.36 -1.30 11.04
CA ALA A 19 40.81 -2.06 9.86
C ALA A 19 39.83 -3.16 9.42
N THR A 20 38.98 -3.65 10.33
CA THR A 20 38.08 -4.80 10.12
C THR A 20 36.59 -4.45 10.24
N GLU A 21 36.26 -3.18 10.52
CA GLU A 21 34.88 -2.75 10.77
C GLU A 21 34.51 -1.42 10.12
N PHE A 22 33.27 -1.36 9.65
CA PHE A 22 32.69 -0.15 9.10
C PHE A 22 32.25 0.83 10.19
N ASP A 23 32.34 2.12 9.89
CA ASP A 23 31.85 3.19 10.76
C ASP A 23 30.31 3.17 10.82
N GLN A 24 29.78 3.20 12.04
CA GLN A 24 28.33 3.18 12.26
C GLN A 24 27.67 4.46 11.73
N GLY A 25 28.33 5.62 11.86
CA GLY A 25 27.83 6.88 11.32
C GLY A 25 27.66 6.83 9.79
N TRP A 26 28.61 6.22 9.09
CA TRP A 26 28.54 6.01 7.65
C TRP A 26 27.40 5.04 7.26
N ILE A 27 27.20 3.97 8.01
CA ILE A 27 26.09 3.02 7.80
C ILE A 27 24.74 3.74 7.98
N GLU A 28 24.59 4.52 9.05
CA GLU A 28 23.36 5.23 9.41
C GLU A 28 23.00 6.36 8.43
N ALA A 29 23.98 7.09 7.88
CA ALA A 29 23.78 8.30 7.09
C ALA A 29 22.87 8.15 5.84
N ASP A 30 22.67 6.93 5.34
CA ASP A 30 21.75 6.62 4.24
C ASP A 30 20.89 5.35 4.52
N ALA A 31 20.81 4.92 5.80
CA ALA A 31 20.21 3.66 6.21
C ALA A 31 20.70 2.47 5.35
N LYS A 32 22.02 2.35 5.21
CA LYS A 32 22.65 1.30 4.40
C LYS A 32 22.41 -0.05 5.07
N ILE A 33 22.24 -1.08 4.25
CA ILE A 33 22.10 -2.45 4.76
C ILE A 33 23.50 -3.02 4.90
N VAL A 34 23.76 -3.67 6.03
CA VAL A 34 24.99 -4.38 6.31
C VAL A 34 24.71 -5.87 6.36
N VAL A 35 25.51 -6.66 5.65
CA VAL A 35 25.45 -8.12 5.72
C VAL A 35 26.88 -8.65 5.87
N PRO A 36 27.26 -9.08 7.09
CA PRO A 36 28.45 -9.91 7.26
C PRO A 36 28.18 -11.33 6.74
N PHE A 37 29.20 -11.95 6.17
CA PHE A 37 29.18 -13.33 5.71
C PHE A 37 30.60 -13.91 5.71
N THR A 38 30.69 -15.24 5.72
CA THR A 38 31.97 -15.95 5.59
C THR A 38 32.21 -16.29 4.11
N ALA A 39 33.45 -16.14 3.66
CA ALA A 39 33.85 -16.54 2.32
C ALA A 39 35.33 -16.92 2.27
N PRO A 40 35.70 -17.92 1.46
CA PRO A 40 37.11 -18.16 1.15
C PRO A 40 37.68 -16.96 0.38
N ARG A 41 38.94 -16.62 0.65
CA ARG A 41 39.66 -15.53 -0.01
C ARG A 41 40.20 -15.97 -1.37
N ASP A 42 39.30 -16.17 -2.31
CA ASP A 42 39.61 -16.63 -3.65
C ASP A 42 39.19 -15.63 -4.72
N THR A 43 39.53 -15.94 -5.98
CA THR A 43 39.09 -15.15 -7.13
C THR A 43 37.57 -15.11 -7.24
N ALA A 44 36.84 -16.14 -6.76
CA ALA A 44 35.38 -16.16 -6.80
C ALA A 44 34.75 -15.12 -5.87
N LEU A 45 35.34 -14.82 -4.71
CA LEU A 45 34.94 -13.71 -3.86
C LEU A 45 35.12 -12.37 -4.60
N ILE A 46 36.26 -12.15 -5.23
CA ILE A 46 36.52 -10.91 -5.99
C ILE A 46 35.58 -10.79 -7.20
N GLU A 47 35.30 -11.88 -7.90
CA GLU A 47 34.30 -11.91 -8.97
C GLU A 47 32.91 -11.52 -8.47
N ARG A 48 32.50 -11.99 -7.28
CA ARG A 48 31.24 -11.57 -6.63
C ARG A 48 31.25 -10.08 -6.28
N VAL A 49 32.34 -9.55 -5.72
CA VAL A 49 32.51 -8.11 -5.42
C VAL A 49 32.39 -7.25 -6.67
N VAL A 50 33.05 -7.67 -7.76
CA VAL A 50 32.96 -7.00 -9.06
C VAL A 50 31.56 -7.11 -9.65
N ALA A 51 30.90 -8.27 -9.54
CA ALA A 51 29.52 -8.44 -9.97
C ALA A 51 28.56 -7.53 -9.20
N ALA A 52 28.79 -7.31 -7.90
CA ALA A 52 28.06 -6.35 -7.08
C ALA A 52 28.25 -4.91 -7.57
N GLY A 53 29.48 -4.50 -7.87
CA GLY A 53 29.76 -3.20 -8.50
C GLY A 53 29.04 -3.03 -9.84
N ARG A 54 29.11 -4.05 -10.71
CA ARG A 54 28.41 -4.06 -12.01
C ARG A 54 26.89 -4.02 -11.85
N ALA A 55 26.33 -4.58 -10.78
CA ALA A 55 24.90 -4.50 -10.46
C ALA A 55 24.44 -3.08 -10.12
N LEU A 56 25.36 -2.20 -9.70
CA LEU A 56 25.13 -0.75 -9.57
C LEU A 56 25.47 0.03 -10.85
N GLY A 57 25.97 -0.63 -11.89
CA GLY A 57 26.37 0.02 -13.13
C GLY A 57 27.59 0.93 -12.97
N VAL A 58 28.43 0.68 -11.96
CA VAL A 58 29.71 1.37 -11.79
C VAL A 58 30.73 0.83 -12.77
N LYS A 59 31.61 1.71 -13.26
CA LYS A 59 32.68 1.35 -14.19
C LYS A 59 34.03 1.18 -13.50
N ARG A 60 34.20 1.82 -12.34
CA ARG A 60 35.43 1.83 -11.57
C ARG A 60 35.11 1.55 -10.10
N LEU A 61 36.08 0.99 -9.41
CA LEU A 61 36.05 0.66 -7.99
C LEU A 61 37.29 1.25 -7.34
N LEU A 62 37.16 1.67 -6.09
CA LEU A 62 38.25 2.15 -5.26
C LEU A 62 38.75 0.97 -4.42
N VAL A 63 40.06 0.71 -4.47
CA VAL A 63 40.67 -0.44 -3.79
C VAL A 63 41.86 0.03 -2.96
N CYS A 64 41.89 -0.36 -1.69
CA CYS A 64 43.01 -0.07 -0.78
C CYS A 64 43.15 -1.12 0.33
N ARG A 65 44.30 -1.10 1.02
CA ARG A 65 44.51 -1.84 2.27
C ARG A 65 43.92 -1.05 3.44
N THR A 66 43.46 -1.70 4.50
CA THR A 66 42.81 -0.96 5.63
C THR A 66 43.67 -0.80 6.87
N ARG A 67 44.81 -1.49 6.97
CA ARG A 67 45.70 -1.39 8.13
C ARG A 67 46.43 -0.05 8.20
N ALA A 68 46.70 0.41 9.42
CA ALA A 68 47.31 1.71 9.69
C ALA A 68 48.70 1.89 9.05
N GLU A 69 49.46 0.81 8.90
CA GLU A 69 50.77 0.80 8.25
C GLU A 69 50.71 1.22 6.76
N PHE A 70 49.56 1.06 6.11
CA PHE A 70 49.33 1.44 4.71
C PHE A 70 48.58 2.77 4.57
N ALA A 71 48.40 3.54 5.65
CA ALA A 71 47.57 4.74 5.68
C ALA A 71 47.97 5.81 4.64
N TYR A 72 49.25 5.88 4.27
CA TYR A 72 49.77 6.87 3.33
C TYR A 72 49.88 6.35 1.88
N GLU A 73 49.45 5.12 1.62
CA GLU A 73 49.40 4.59 0.26
C GLU A 73 48.26 5.21 -0.54
N PRO A 74 48.44 5.41 -1.86
CA PRO A 74 47.37 5.92 -2.71
C PRO A 74 46.23 4.91 -2.84
N VAL A 75 44.98 5.39 -2.81
CA VAL A 75 43.83 4.57 -3.19
C VAL A 75 43.93 4.25 -4.68
N THR A 76 43.87 2.97 -5.04
CA THR A 76 43.92 2.58 -6.44
C THR A 76 42.51 2.58 -7.03
N GLU A 77 42.30 3.39 -8.08
CA GLU A 77 41.10 3.31 -8.89
C GLU A 77 41.30 2.24 -9.98
N VAL A 78 40.48 1.19 -9.96
CA VAL A 78 40.52 0.10 -10.94
C VAL A 78 39.24 0.01 -11.74
N ALA A 79 39.32 -0.52 -12.95
CA ALA A 79 38.13 -0.91 -13.70
C ALA A 79 37.35 -1.98 -12.93
N ALA A 80 36.02 -1.99 -13.08
CA ALA A 80 35.13 -2.96 -12.44
C ALA A 80 35.22 -4.34 -13.14
N ASP A 81 36.41 -4.93 -13.10
CA ASP A 81 36.75 -6.28 -13.56
C ASP A 81 37.62 -7.01 -12.53
N ALA A 82 37.43 -8.32 -12.42
CA ALA A 82 38.11 -9.12 -11.40
C ALA A 82 39.63 -9.18 -11.65
N GLY A 83 40.07 -9.15 -12.91
CA GLY A 83 41.48 -9.18 -13.28
C GLY A 83 42.24 -8.00 -12.71
N SER A 84 41.69 -6.79 -12.86
CA SER A 84 42.28 -5.55 -12.37
C SER A 84 42.33 -5.49 -10.84
N VAL A 85 41.25 -5.90 -10.15
CA VAL A 85 41.24 -5.98 -8.67
C VAL A 85 42.25 -7.01 -8.17
N VAL A 86 42.28 -8.21 -8.76
CA VAL A 86 43.25 -9.27 -8.39
C VAL A 86 44.68 -8.84 -8.69
N HIS A 87 44.91 -8.14 -9.81
CA HIS A 87 46.23 -7.63 -10.16
C HIS A 87 46.75 -6.68 -9.08
N VAL A 88 45.94 -5.70 -8.67
CA VAL A 88 46.28 -4.78 -7.57
C VAL A 88 46.58 -5.54 -6.29
N ILE A 89 45.72 -6.47 -5.88
CA ILE A 89 45.94 -7.26 -4.66
C ILE A 89 47.27 -8.03 -4.73
N ARG A 90 47.59 -8.62 -5.88
CA ARG A 90 48.86 -9.35 -6.08
C ARG A 90 50.08 -8.45 -6.05
N THR A 91 49.96 -7.17 -6.41
CA THR A 91 51.09 -6.22 -6.30
C THR A 91 51.47 -5.90 -4.86
N TRP A 92 50.60 -6.19 -3.89
CA TRP A 92 50.86 -5.96 -2.47
C TRP A 92 51.69 -7.04 -1.79
N GLY A 93 52.00 -8.14 -2.49
CA GLY A 93 52.77 -9.27 -1.99
C GLY A 93 51.91 -10.46 -1.55
N ASP A 94 52.57 -11.48 -1.01
CA ASP A 94 51.95 -12.75 -0.63
C ASP A 94 51.38 -12.75 0.80
N GLU A 95 51.63 -11.70 1.58
CA GLU A 95 51.11 -11.58 2.94
C GLU A 95 49.59 -11.30 2.94
N PRO A 96 48.80 -12.09 3.69
CA PRO A 96 47.36 -11.90 3.75
C PRO A 96 47.01 -10.57 4.46
N THR A 97 46.53 -9.59 3.68
CA THR A 97 46.12 -8.26 4.20
C THR A 97 44.61 -8.04 4.12
N ASP A 98 44.12 -7.04 4.85
CA ASP A 98 42.71 -6.59 4.84
C ASP A 98 42.47 -5.65 3.65
N VAL A 99 41.41 -5.91 2.87
CA VAL A 99 41.12 -5.22 1.61
C VAL A 99 39.77 -4.52 1.67
N LEU A 100 39.76 -3.24 1.34
CA LEU A 100 38.55 -2.45 1.16
C LEU A 100 38.31 -2.20 -0.32
N VAL A 101 37.10 -2.56 -0.78
CA VAL A 101 36.62 -2.26 -2.12
C VAL A 101 35.38 -1.38 -2.01
N ALA A 102 35.45 -0.13 -2.48
CA ALA A 102 34.38 0.86 -2.36
C ALA A 102 33.90 1.38 -3.72
N VAL A 103 32.63 1.82 -3.76
CA VAL A 103 32.07 2.57 -4.88
C VAL A 103 32.47 4.04 -4.78
N GLU A 104 32.70 4.69 -5.93
CA GLU A 104 33.17 6.09 -6.03
C GLU A 104 32.37 7.10 -5.17
N ASP A 105 31.04 6.96 -5.05
CA ASP A 105 30.19 7.86 -4.27
C ASP A 105 29.98 7.43 -2.81
N PHE A 106 30.71 6.40 -2.37
CA PHE A 106 30.62 5.82 -1.03
C PHE A 106 29.22 5.28 -0.66
N SER A 107 28.39 4.96 -1.67
CA SER A 107 27.07 4.37 -1.44
C SER A 107 27.13 2.88 -1.07
N ALA A 108 28.24 2.22 -1.36
CA ALA A 108 28.48 0.81 -1.04
C ALA A 108 29.96 0.49 -0.91
N ALA A 109 30.30 -0.50 -0.09
CA ALA A 109 31.66 -1.03 0.06
C ALA A 109 31.64 -2.50 0.54
N VAL A 110 32.74 -3.20 0.31
CA VAL A 110 33.03 -4.53 0.85
C VAL A 110 34.38 -4.48 1.55
N LEU A 111 34.40 -4.98 2.77
CA LEU A 111 35.60 -5.18 3.57
C LEU A 111 35.89 -6.68 3.65
N VAL A 112 37.00 -7.10 3.04
CA VAL A 112 37.48 -8.49 3.06
C VAL A 112 38.63 -8.53 4.06
N THR A 113 38.44 -9.20 5.19
CA THR A 113 39.48 -9.24 6.21
C THR A 113 40.55 -10.27 5.87
N ALA A 114 41.60 -10.31 6.70
CA ALA A 114 42.65 -11.31 6.60
C ALA A 114 42.12 -12.74 6.85
N THR A 115 41.02 -12.86 7.61
CA THR A 115 40.33 -14.11 7.96
C THR A 115 39.25 -14.48 6.91
N THR A 116 38.31 -15.36 7.26
CA THR A 116 37.16 -15.69 6.40
C THR A 116 36.04 -14.66 6.47
N LEU A 117 36.14 -13.67 7.36
CA LEU A 117 35.14 -12.63 7.55
C LEU A 117 35.12 -11.67 6.36
N THR A 118 33.93 -11.48 5.79
CA THR A 118 33.67 -10.41 4.81
C THR A 118 32.45 -9.63 5.25
N VAL A 119 32.55 -8.30 5.22
CA VAL A 119 31.43 -7.41 5.54
C VAL A 119 31.07 -6.62 4.29
N ALA A 120 29.82 -6.69 3.87
CA ALA A 120 29.32 -5.90 2.75
C ALA A 120 28.27 -4.89 3.21
N VAL A 121 28.39 -3.65 2.73
CA VAL A 121 27.49 -2.55 3.04
C VAL A 121 27.01 -1.91 1.75
N GLY A 122 25.69 -1.70 1.62
CA GLY A 122 25.16 -1.01 0.45
C GLY A 122 23.67 -1.25 0.21
N PRO A 123 23.16 -0.86 -0.97
CA PRO A 123 21.78 -1.12 -1.36
C PRO A 123 21.56 -2.62 -1.67
N PRO A 124 20.31 -3.12 -1.65
CA PRO A 124 20.01 -4.53 -1.90
C PRO A 124 20.57 -5.09 -3.22
N ASP A 125 20.68 -4.28 -4.26
CA ASP A 125 21.22 -4.72 -5.55
C ASP A 125 22.73 -4.94 -5.54
N PHE A 126 23.45 -4.28 -4.64
CA PHE A 126 24.86 -4.51 -4.40
C PHE A 126 25.06 -5.79 -3.56
N LEU A 127 24.21 -6.01 -2.56
CA LEU A 127 24.38 -7.11 -1.61
C LEU A 127 23.95 -8.46 -2.19
N ARG A 128 22.88 -8.51 -2.99
CA ARG A 128 22.33 -9.79 -3.49
C ARG A 128 23.30 -10.64 -4.32
N PRO A 129 24.17 -10.05 -5.18
CA PRO A 129 25.23 -10.82 -5.84
C PRO A 129 26.27 -11.44 -4.89
N LEU A 130 26.45 -10.88 -3.69
CA LEU A 130 27.43 -11.35 -2.71
C LEU A 130 26.89 -12.51 -1.87
N VAL A 131 25.69 -12.33 -1.31
CA VAL A 131 25.12 -13.20 -0.27
C VAL A 131 23.83 -13.91 -0.66
N GLY A 132 23.31 -13.64 -1.86
CA GLY A 132 22.05 -14.21 -2.36
C GLY A 132 20.82 -13.31 -2.15
N PRO A 133 19.62 -13.79 -2.56
CA PRO A 133 18.42 -12.95 -2.68
C PRO A 133 17.76 -12.55 -1.36
N ASP A 134 17.94 -13.33 -0.29
CA ASP A 134 17.33 -13.14 1.04
C ASP A 134 18.39 -12.71 2.06
N LEU A 135 18.47 -11.40 2.30
CA LEU A 135 19.53 -10.78 3.10
C LEU A 135 19.43 -11.15 4.60
N GLU A 136 18.23 -11.20 5.17
CA GLU A 136 18.06 -11.63 6.57
C GLU A 136 18.47 -13.10 6.75
N SER A 137 18.20 -13.97 5.78
CA SER A 137 18.68 -15.35 5.86
C SER A 137 20.18 -15.48 5.75
N ALA A 138 20.86 -14.63 4.97
CA ALA A 138 22.31 -14.58 4.98
C ALA A 138 22.84 -14.14 6.35
N ARG A 139 22.22 -13.13 6.98
CA ARG A 139 22.57 -12.69 8.34
C ARG A 139 22.32 -13.76 9.40
N THR A 140 21.22 -14.51 9.29
CA THR A 140 20.92 -15.64 10.19
C THR A 140 21.94 -16.76 10.00
N ALA A 141 22.26 -17.14 8.77
CA ALA A 141 23.27 -18.15 8.49
C ALA A 141 24.64 -17.76 9.05
N PHE A 142 25.05 -16.50 8.87
CA PHE A 142 26.28 -15.97 9.47
C PHE A 142 26.25 -16.02 11.01
N ALA A 143 25.12 -15.65 11.63
CA ALA A 143 24.96 -15.71 13.07
C ALA A 143 25.04 -17.14 13.62
N ASP A 144 24.47 -18.11 12.90
CA ASP A 144 24.52 -19.53 13.27
C ASP A 144 25.94 -20.08 13.11
N GLU A 145 26.62 -19.77 12.01
CA GLU A 145 28.03 -20.12 11.80
C GLU A 145 28.97 -19.52 12.85
N ALA A 146 28.78 -18.25 13.23
CA ALA A 146 29.55 -17.62 14.29
C ALA A 146 29.35 -18.32 15.65
N ARG A 147 28.14 -18.81 15.95
CA ARG A 147 27.86 -19.58 17.17
C ARG A 147 28.47 -20.98 17.12
N GLU A 148 28.40 -21.64 15.96
CA GLU A 148 28.89 -23.00 15.75
C GLU A 148 30.42 -23.06 15.78
N SER A 149 31.10 -22.15 15.08
CA SER A 149 32.56 -22.06 15.04
C SER A 149 33.17 -21.56 16.35
N ARG A 150 32.43 -20.75 17.11
CA ARG A 150 32.91 -20.01 18.30
C ARG A 150 34.13 -19.12 18.01
N ASP A 151 34.30 -18.71 16.76
CA ASP A 151 35.35 -17.77 16.37
C ASP A 151 35.06 -16.40 17.02
N PRO A 152 35.99 -15.83 17.80
CA PRO A 152 35.79 -14.56 18.48
C PRO A 152 35.54 -13.40 17.51
N ASP A 153 36.17 -13.40 16.33
CA ASP A 153 36.03 -12.33 15.33
C ASP A 153 34.65 -12.40 14.68
N LEU A 154 34.18 -13.61 14.36
CA LEU A 154 32.84 -13.81 13.80
C LEU A 154 31.75 -13.47 14.82
N LEU A 155 31.93 -13.85 16.09
CA LEU A 155 31.01 -13.50 17.17
C LEU A 155 30.96 -11.99 17.41
N HIS A 156 32.11 -11.33 17.39
CA HIS A 156 32.20 -9.87 17.53
C HIS A 156 31.48 -9.17 16.38
N ALA A 157 31.80 -9.52 15.12
CA ALA A 157 31.15 -8.96 13.95
C ALA A 157 29.63 -9.23 13.94
N ALA A 158 29.20 -10.42 14.35
CA ALA A 158 27.79 -10.75 14.44
C ALA A 158 27.05 -9.90 15.49
N GLN A 159 27.70 -9.52 16.58
CA GLN A 159 27.14 -8.58 17.57
C GLN A 159 27.17 -7.14 17.06
N ALA A 160 28.31 -6.69 16.51
CA ALA A 160 28.53 -5.34 16.01
C ALA A 160 27.54 -4.96 14.90
N TYR A 161 27.22 -5.91 14.01
CA TYR A 161 26.26 -5.72 12.92
C TYR A 161 24.87 -6.28 13.23
N GLY A 162 24.55 -6.53 14.50
CA GLY A 162 23.20 -6.87 14.97
C GLY A 162 22.61 -8.16 14.38
N CYS A 163 23.47 -9.13 14.02
CA CYS A 163 23.05 -10.48 13.65
C CYS A 163 22.81 -11.35 14.90
N LEU A 164 23.48 -11.03 16.01
CA LEU A 164 23.31 -11.62 17.33
C LEU A 164 22.96 -10.54 18.37
N GLU A 165 22.03 -10.86 19.29
CA GLU A 165 21.80 -10.01 20.46
C GLU A 165 22.98 -10.13 21.45
N PRO A 166 23.54 -9.02 21.94
CA PRO A 166 24.58 -9.05 22.98
C PRO A 166 24.06 -9.72 24.27
N GLY A 167 24.79 -10.69 24.81
CA GLY A 167 24.46 -11.32 26.11
C GLY A 167 23.42 -12.44 26.09
N ALA A 168 23.20 -13.10 24.95
CA ALA A 168 22.17 -14.12 24.70
C ALA A 168 22.11 -15.32 25.69
N ARG A 169 23.10 -15.54 26.56
CA ARG A 169 22.97 -16.57 27.63
C ARG A 169 21.98 -16.17 28.73
N HIS A 170 21.78 -14.87 28.98
CA HIS A 170 20.94 -14.37 30.10
C HIS A 170 19.98 -13.23 29.74
N ALA A 171 19.99 -12.76 28.48
CA ALA A 171 19.02 -11.78 28.02
C ALA A 171 17.61 -12.42 28.01
N ARG A 172 16.76 -12.04 28.96
CA ARG A 172 15.31 -12.25 28.83
C ARG A 172 14.91 -11.60 27.52
N ASN A 173 14.52 -12.41 26.51
CA ASN A 173 13.95 -11.94 25.24
C ASN A 173 13.12 -10.69 25.51
N PRO A 174 13.53 -9.48 25.07
CA PRO A 174 12.80 -8.27 25.36
C PRO A 174 11.39 -8.51 24.86
N ARG A 175 10.41 -8.56 25.78
CA ARG A 175 9.03 -8.91 25.45
C ARG A 175 8.55 -7.90 24.42
N GLY A 176 8.61 -8.32 23.17
CA GLY A 176 8.17 -7.54 22.04
C GLY A 176 6.74 -7.07 22.32
N PRO A 177 6.35 -5.92 21.79
CA PRO A 177 5.14 -5.29 22.23
C PRO A 177 3.93 -6.18 21.83
N GLY A 178 3.12 -6.61 22.81
CA GLY A 178 2.11 -7.69 22.66
C GLY A 178 0.93 -7.37 21.72
N PRO A 179 0.15 -8.37 21.26
CA PRO A 179 -0.82 -8.21 20.18
C PRO A 179 -1.98 -7.27 20.52
N ASP A 180 -2.41 -6.45 19.55
CA ASP A 180 -3.63 -5.65 19.64
C ASP A 180 -4.89 -6.50 19.35
N LEU A 181 -6.09 -5.91 19.52
CA LEU A 181 -7.35 -6.62 19.34
C LEU A 181 -7.49 -7.14 17.89
N ALA A 182 -7.15 -6.31 16.91
CA ALA A 182 -7.19 -6.68 15.50
C ALA A 182 -6.29 -7.90 15.20
N GLU A 183 -5.08 -7.94 15.77
CA GLU A 183 -4.17 -9.07 15.65
C GLU A 183 -4.70 -10.32 16.34
N ARG A 184 -5.23 -10.20 17.57
CA ARG A 184 -5.84 -11.33 18.30
C ARG A 184 -7.01 -11.94 17.51
N LEU A 185 -7.88 -11.11 16.94
CA LEU A 185 -8.99 -11.57 16.10
C LEU A 185 -8.47 -12.27 14.84
N SER A 186 -7.41 -11.76 14.21
CA SER A 186 -6.83 -12.38 13.02
C SER A 186 -6.18 -13.74 13.30
N VAL A 187 -5.51 -13.89 14.45
CA VAL A 187 -4.94 -15.16 14.94
C VAL A 187 -6.05 -16.14 15.30
N ARG A 188 -7.08 -15.69 16.04
CA ARG A 188 -8.24 -16.53 16.35
C ARG A 188 -8.94 -17.03 15.09
N ALA A 189 -9.14 -16.16 14.11
CA ALA A 189 -9.70 -16.55 12.83
C ALA A 189 -8.81 -17.56 12.09
N ARG A 190 -7.48 -17.47 12.23
CA ARG A 190 -6.52 -18.44 11.66
C ARG A 190 -6.63 -19.80 12.34
N SER A 191 -6.55 -19.82 13.66
CA SER A 191 -6.74 -21.03 14.46
C SER A 191 -8.09 -21.71 14.18
N MET A 192 -9.19 -20.96 14.03
CA MET A 192 -10.47 -21.55 13.65
C MET A 192 -10.45 -22.26 12.28
N ARG A 193 -9.66 -21.77 11.32
CA ARG A 193 -9.52 -22.41 10.01
C ARG A 193 -8.73 -23.70 10.06
N GLU A 194 -7.71 -23.73 10.90
CA GLU A 194 -6.83 -24.89 11.08
C GLU A 194 -7.53 -25.97 11.93
N ASN A 195 -8.18 -25.58 13.02
CA ASN A 195 -8.74 -26.50 14.00
C ASN A 195 -10.18 -26.94 13.69
N ALA A 196 -10.96 -26.15 12.93
CA ALA A 196 -12.37 -26.42 12.66
C ALA A 196 -12.75 -26.18 11.17
N PRO A 197 -12.12 -26.89 10.22
CA PRO A 197 -12.34 -26.67 8.79
C PRO A 197 -13.81 -26.89 8.37
N GLY A 198 -14.51 -27.85 8.98
CA GLY A 198 -15.94 -28.11 8.71
C GLY A 198 -16.85 -26.94 9.12
N GLY A 199 -16.65 -26.38 10.32
CA GLY A 199 -17.42 -25.22 10.79
C GLY A 199 -17.17 -23.98 9.92
N VAL A 200 -15.92 -23.78 9.48
CA VAL A 200 -15.57 -22.69 8.55
C VAL A 200 -16.24 -22.88 7.19
N ALA A 201 -16.30 -24.11 6.67
CA ALA A 201 -17.00 -24.40 5.41
C ALA A 201 -18.51 -24.11 5.52
N ALA A 202 -19.15 -24.51 6.63
CA ALA A 202 -20.56 -24.22 6.89
C ALA A 202 -20.83 -22.70 6.98
N LEU A 203 -20.00 -21.96 7.74
CA LEU A 203 -20.12 -20.49 7.82
C LEU A 203 -19.93 -19.80 6.47
N ARG A 204 -19.03 -20.32 5.62
CA ARG A 204 -18.85 -19.83 4.25
C ARG A 204 -20.09 -20.09 3.40
N ALA A 205 -20.70 -21.27 3.53
CA ALA A 205 -21.93 -21.64 2.82
C ALA A 205 -23.10 -20.73 3.23
N LEU A 206 -23.33 -20.58 4.53
CA LEU A 206 -24.37 -19.70 5.08
C LEU A 206 -24.19 -18.26 4.62
N ARG A 207 -22.96 -17.75 4.67
CA ARG A 207 -22.64 -16.41 4.16
C ARG A 207 -22.92 -16.28 2.66
N GLY A 208 -22.59 -17.31 1.87
CA GLY A 208 -22.85 -17.34 0.43
C GLY A 208 -24.34 -17.33 0.10
N GLY A 209 -25.10 -18.23 0.73
CA GLY A 209 -26.56 -18.31 0.59
C GLY A 209 -27.26 -17.03 1.04
N TRP A 210 -26.89 -16.52 2.21
CA TRP A 210 -27.41 -15.24 2.72
C TRP A 210 -27.14 -14.09 1.74
N ALA A 211 -25.92 -13.98 1.23
CA ALA A 211 -25.58 -12.89 0.32
C ALA A 211 -26.37 -12.98 -1.00
N TRP A 212 -26.58 -14.16 -1.57
CA TRP A 212 -27.43 -14.32 -2.75
C TRP A 212 -28.90 -14.00 -2.47
N ALA A 213 -29.42 -14.42 -1.30
CA ALA A 213 -30.77 -14.05 -0.88
C ALA A 213 -30.92 -12.51 -0.78
N MET A 214 -29.94 -11.82 -0.21
CA MET A 214 -29.95 -10.35 -0.13
C MET A 214 -29.81 -9.67 -1.49
N VAL A 215 -29.06 -10.24 -2.43
CA VAL A 215 -29.06 -9.75 -3.83
C VAL A 215 -30.47 -9.90 -4.44
N ALA A 216 -31.13 -11.04 -4.25
CA ALA A 216 -32.50 -11.23 -4.73
C ALA A 216 -33.47 -10.20 -4.11
N VAL A 217 -33.34 -9.92 -2.81
CA VAL A 217 -34.13 -8.86 -2.13
C VAL A 217 -33.90 -7.50 -2.78
N LEU A 218 -32.65 -7.10 -3.07
CA LEU A 218 -32.36 -5.82 -3.73
C LEU A 218 -32.96 -5.72 -5.13
N LEU A 219 -33.06 -6.83 -5.86
CA LEU A 219 -33.65 -6.86 -7.21
C LEU A 219 -35.18 -6.84 -7.18
N VAL A 220 -35.79 -7.44 -6.15
CA VAL A 220 -37.25 -7.60 -6.04
C VAL A 220 -37.91 -6.43 -5.31
N ALA A 221 -37.27 -5.83 -4.32
CA ALA A 221 -37.82 -4.70 -3.56
C ALA A 221 -38.33 -3.53 -4.42
N PRO A 222 -37.68 -3.13 -5.53
CA PRO A 222 -38.18 -2.09 -6.42
C PRO A 222 -39.54 -2.38 -7.07
N VAL A 223 -39.94 -3.64 -7.18
CA VAL A 223 -41.26 -4.02 -7.71
C VAL A 223 -42.38 -3.62 -6.74
N PHE A 224 -42.10 -3.68 -5.44
CA PHE A 224 -43.06 -3.34 -4.38
C PHE A 224 -42.93 -1.90 -3.90
N VAL A 225 -41.72 -1.36 -3.95
CA VAL A 225 -41.40 0.01 -3.53
C VAL A 225 -40.49 0.65 -4.59
N PRO A 226 -41.06 1.24 -5.67
CA PRO A 226 -40.30 1.76 -6.81
C PRO A 226 -39.16 2.71 -6.44
N ALA A 227 -39.35 3.52 -5.39
CA ALA A 227 -38.32 4.43 -4.88
C ALA A 227 -37.00 3.74 -4.48
N THR A 228 -37.02 2.44 -4.15
CA THR A 228 -35.82 1.67 -3.80
C THR A 228 -34.95 1.30 -5.01
N ALA A 229 -35.41 1.53 -6.25
CA ALA A 229 -34.66 1.25 -7.47
C ALA A 229 -33.31 2.00 -7.53
N ALA A 230 -33.21 3.15 -6.87
CA ALA A 230 -32.00 3.97 -6.77
C ALA A 230 -30.82 3.27 -6.07
N ALA A 231 -31.09 2.24 -5.28
CA ALA A 231 -30.10 1.51 -4.47
C ALA A 231 -28.90 1.00 -5.27
N LEU A 232 -29.20 0.23 -6.31
CA LEU A 232 -28.18 -0.43 -7.12
C LEU A 232 -27.27 0.56 -7.86
N PRO A 233 -27.77 1.54 -8.64
CA PRO A 233 -26.90 2.47 -9.37
C PRO A 233 -26.01 3.29 -8.43
N VAL A 234 -26.55 3.80 -7.31
CA VAL A 234 -25.80 4.63 -6.36
C VAL A 234 -24.71 3.80 -5.66
N THR A 235 -25.07 2.64 -5.11
CA THR A 235 -24.11 1.78 -4.40
C THR A 235 -23.06 1.20 -5.32
N ALA A 236 -23.43 0.78 -6.54
CA ALA A 236 -22.48 0.34 -7.56
C ALA A 236 -21.52 1.46 -7.95
N GLY A 237 -22.01 2.69 -8.09
CA GLY A 237 -21.19 3.86 -8.38
C GLY A 237 -20.14 4.16 -7.31
N MET A 238 -20.57 4.19 -6.04
CA MET A 238 -19.65 4.45 -4.93
C MET A 238 -18.67 3.30 -4.70
N LEU A 239 -19.11 2.05 -4.92
CA LEU A 239 -18.22 0.90 -4.95
C LEU A 239 -17.21 1.01 -6.10
N TRP A 240 -17.64 1.45 -7.29
CA TRP A 240 -16.77 1.63 -8.45
C TRP A 240 -15.70 2.69 -8.20
N LEU A 241 -16.02 3.81 -7.53
CA LEU A 241 -15.02 4.77 -7.06
C LEU A 241 -13.95 4.09 -6.19
N VAL A 242 -14.36 3.32 -5.19
CA VAL A 242 -13.44 2.62 -4.29
C VAL A 242 -12.61 1.56 -5.05
N VAL A 243 -13.19 0.87 -6.04
CA VAL A 243 -12.46 -0.04 -6.92
C VAL A 243 -11.39 0.70 -7.72
N GLN A 244 -11.73 1.82 -8.36
CA GLN A 244 -10.77 2.64 -9.13
C GLN A 244 -9.60 3.10 -8.25
N LEU A 245 -9.90 3.67 -7.08
CA LEU A 245 -8.87 4.11 -6.15
C LEU A 245 -8.02 2.96 -5.63
N ALA A 246 -8.62 1.82 -5.29
CA ALA A 246 -7.90 0.62 -4.83
C ALA A 246 -7.04 -0.03 -5.93
N TRP A 247 -7.43 0.12 -7.20
CA TRP A 247 -6.66 -0.29 -8.36
C TRP A 247 -5.42 0.60 -8.56
N LEU A 248 -5.61 1.92 -8.53
CA LEU A 248 -4.54 2.91 -8.66
C LEU A 248 -3.56 2.88 -7.47
N SER A 249 -4.05 2.54 -6.28
CA SER A 249 -3.26 2.43 -5.03
C SER A 249 -2.46 1.12 -4.94
N ARG A 250 -1.51 0.93 -5.86
CA ARG A 250 -0.72 -0.31 -5.99
C ARG A 250 0.07 -0.71 -4.75
N SER A 251 0.48 0.26 -3.93
CA SER A 251 1.22 0.07 -2.68
C SER A 251 0.35 -0.29 -1.46
N ARG A 252 -0.98 -0.41 -1.62
CA ARG A 252 -1.90 -0.63 -0.49
C ARG A 252 -1.57 -1.86 0.34
N THR A 253 -1.76 -1.73 1.65
CA THR A 253 -1.66 -2.83 2.62
C THR A 253 -3.03 -3.27 3.13
N VAL A 254 -4.08 -2.47 2.98
CA VAL A 254 -5.45 -2.82 3.41
C VAL A 254 -6.13 -3.77 2.42
N ALA A 255 -6.98 -4.66 2.96
CA ALA A 255 -7.78 -5.55 2.14
C ALA A 255 -8.97 -4.78 1.54
N PHE A 256 -9.42 -5.17 0.34
CA PHE A 256 -10.59 -4.56 -0.27
C PHE A 256 -11.85 -4.75 0.59
N SER A 257 -11.99 -5.91 1.24
CA SER A 257 -13.03 -6.15 2.26
C SER A 257 -13.03 -5.16 3.42
N THR A 258 -11.88 -4.59 3.77
CA THR A 258 -11.81 -3.53 4.79
C THR A 258 -12.39 -2.24 4.24
N LEU A 259 -12.07 -1.89 2.98
CA LEU A 259 -12.62 -0.69 2.34
C LEU A 259 -14.14 -0.75 2.22
N VAL A 260 -14.70 -1.89 1.80
CA VAL A 260 -16.15 -2.07 1.69
C VAL A 260 -16.85 -1.97 3.06
N ARG A 261 -16.22 -2.46 4.13
CA ARG A 261 -16.74 -2.28 5.51
C ARG A 261 -16.67 -0.84 5.97
N ILE A 262 -15.62 -0.10 5.59
CA ILE A 262 -15.48 1.32 5.92
C ILE A 262 -16.48 2.16 5.13
N LEU A 263 -16.78 1.77 3.88
CA LEU A 263 -17.87 2.34 3.11
C LEU A 263 -19.20 2.15 3.84
N LEU A 264 -19.50 0.95 4.34
CA LEU A 264 -20.68 0.74 5.17
C LEU A 264 -20.66 1.60 6.45
N LEU A 265 -19.54 1.68 7.15
CA LEU A 265 -19.43 2.53 8.35
C LEU A 265 -19.67 4.01 8.02
N GLY A 266 -19.12 4.51 6.90
CA GLY A 266 -19.36 5.86 6.43
C GLY A 266 -20.83 6.14 6.11
N ALA A 267 -21.52 5.19 5.47
CA ALA A 267 -22.95 5.26 5.23
C ALA A 267 -23.76 5.36 6.53
N LEU A 268 -23.38 4.60 7.56
CA LEU A 268 -24.03 4.63 8.87
C LEU A 268 -23.79 5.92 9.67
N LEU A 269 -22.79 6.74 9.29
CA LEU A 269 -22.53 8.01 9.97
C LEU A 269 -23.55 9.11 9.65
N VAL A 270 -24.34 8.96 8.60
CA VAL A 270 -25.34 9.97 8.23
C VAL A 270 -26.27 10.29 9.40
N TRP A 271 -26.73 9.27 10.14
CA TRP A 271 -27.61 9.45 11.32
C TRP A 271 -26.98 10.24 12.47
N PRO A 272 -25.84 9.81 13.06
CA PRO A 272 -25.26 10.57 14.17
C PRO A 272 -24.76 11.95 13.76
N LEU A 273 -24.34 12.15 12.49
CA LEU A 273 -23.89 13.47 12.02
C LEU A 273 -25.07 14.44 11.85
N ALA A 274 -26.17 13.99 11.26
CA ALA A 274 -27.41 14.76 11.22
C ALA A 274 -27.89 15.18 12.62
N ALA A 275 -27.85 14.28 13.60
CA ALA A 275 -28.23 14.62 14.97
C ALA A 275 -27.32 15.69 15.60
N VAL A 276 -26.03 15.66 15.28
CA VAL A 276 -25.07 16.70 15.71
C VAL A 276 -25.33 18.01 14.99
N GLU A 277 -25.64 18.00 13.69
CA GLU A 277 -26.03 19.18 12.92
C GLU A 277 -27.26 19.86 13.51
N ASP A 278 -28.33 19.11 13.79
CA ASP A 278 -29.56 19.62 14.40
C ASP A 278 -29.29 20.20 15.79
N ALA A 279 -28.51 19.50 16.62
CA ALA A 279 -28.16 19.96 17.96
C ALA A 279 -27.34 21.27 17.93
N LEU A 280 -26.36 21.37 17.01
CA LEU A 280 -25.55 22.58 16.85
C LEU A 280 -26.38 23.74 16.29
N THR A 281 -27.26 23.48 15.32
CA THR A 281 -28.15 24.48 14.74
C THR A 281 -29.10 25.04 15.79
N ALA A 282 -29.70 24.17 16.61
CA ALA A 282 -30.56 24.56 17.73
C ALA A 282 -29.78 25.36 18.79
N ALA A 283 -28.55 24.95 19.11
CA ALA A 283 -27.72 25.63 20.09
C ALA A 283 -27.21 27.00 19.61
N SER A 284 -26.94 27.17 18.32
CA SER A 284 -26.45 28.43 17.76
C SER A 284 -27.56 29.41 17.41
N GLY A 285 -28.83 28.96 17.35
CA GLY A 285 -29.95 29.76 16.85
C GLY A 285 -29.72 30.26 15.42
N ALA A 286 -28.92 29.52 14.63
CA ALA A 286 -28.54 29.93 13.29
C ALA A 286 -29.74 29.84 12.36
N ASP A 287 -29.87 30.80 11.44
CA ASP A 287 -30.83 30.68 10.35
C ASP A 287 -30.62 29.36 9.60
N PRO A 288 -31.69 28.70 9.13
CA PRO A 288 -31.59 27.41 8.46
C PRO A 288 -30.54 27.42 7.34
N TRP A 289 -30.51 28.45 6.48
CA TRP A 289 -29.54 28.53 5.38
C TRP A 289 -28.06 28.59 5.85
N VAL A 290 -27.77 29.25 6.98
CA VAL A 290 -26.42 29.30 7.57
C VAL A 290 -26.03 27.93 8.11
N ALA A 291 -26.95 27.28 8.80
CA ALA A 291 -26.75 25.92 9.31
C ALA A 291 -26.45 24.93 8.18
N HIS A 292 -27.21 24.99 7.08
CA HIS A 292 -27.04 24.14 5.91
C HIS A 292 -25.71 24.37 5.16
N THR A 293 -25.26 25.62 5.10
CA THR A 293 -24.08 26.01 4.32
C THR A 293 -22.78 25.84 5.09
N TYR A 294 -22.76 26.24 6.36
CA TYR A 294 -21.56 26.28 7.17
C TYR A 294 -21.52 25.14 8.21
N ILE A 295 -22.54 25.02 9.06
CA ILE A 295 -22.52 24.01 10.14
C ILE A 295 -22.42 22.60 9.55
N ALA A 296 -23.28 22.27 8.58
CA ALA A 296 -23.27 20.95 7.93
C ALA A 296 -21.91 20.65 7.27
N ALA A 297 -21.34 21.59 6.50
CA ALA A 297 -20.06 21.36 5.83
C ALA A 297 -18.93 21.00 6.81
N TRP A 298 -18.83 21.70 7.94
CA TRP A 298 -17.83 21.41 8.97
C TRP A 298 -18.09 20.08 9.68
N VAL A 299 -19.34 19.86 10.12
CA VAL A 299 -19.72 18.65 10.86
C VAL A 299 -19.54 17.41 10.00
N GLU A 300 -20.02 17.43 8.77
CA GLU A 300 -19.94 16.28 7.90
C GLU A 300 -18.50 15.96 7.49
N GLU A 301 -17.71 16.96 7.07
CA GLU A 301 -16.32 16.70 6.64
C GLU A 301 -15.45 16.22 7.81
N ALA A 302 -15.65 16.73 9.03
CA ALA A 302 -14.99 16.20 10.22
C ALA A 302 -15.50 14.78 10.57
N GLY A 303 -16.82 14.61 10.52
CA GLY A 303 -17.52 13.37 10.83
C GLY A 303 -17.13 12.20 9.94
N LYS A 304 -16.93 12.44 8.63
CA LYS A 304 -16.49 11.43 7.66
C LYS A 304 -15.14 10.80 8.02
N LEU A 305 -14.30 11.44 8.85
CA LEU A 305 -13.02 10.89 9.33
C LEU A 305 -13.17 10.00 10.58
N LEU A 306 -14.35 9.97 11.21
CA LEU A 306 -14.60 9.23 12.45
C LEU A 306 -14.26 7.72 12.37
N PRO A 307 -14.50 6.99 11.27
CA PRO A 307 -14.14 5.57 11.19
C PRO A 307 -12.63 5.34 11.33
N LEU A 308 -11.80 6.26 10.85
CA LEU A 308 -10.35 6.17 11.02
C LEU A 308 -9.95 6.40 12.48
N LEU A 309 -10.60 7.35 13.16
CA LEU A 309 -10.34 7.68 14.56
C LEU A 309 -10.79 6.56 15.51
N LEU A 310 -12.00 6.03 15.33
CA LEU A 310 -12.57 4.98 16.19
C LEU A 310 -11.85 3.63 16.05
N LEU A 311 -11.33 3.31 14.87
CA LEU A 311 -10.61 2.06 14.64
C LEU A 311 -9.14 2.12 15.06
N MET A 312 -8.59 3.30 15.28
CA MET A 312 -7.18 3.46 15.64
C MET A 312 -6.82 2.82 17.00
N PRO A 313 -7.58 2.99 18.11
CA PRO A 313 -7.27 2.33 19.38
C PRO A 313 -7.24 0.79 19.32
N PRO A 314 -8.27 0.09 18.83
CA PRO A 314 -8.28 -1.38 18.80
C PRO A 314 -7.32 -1.98 17.76
N ALA A 315 -6.90 -1.20 16.76
CA ALA A 315 -6.03 -1.64 15.67
C ALA A 315 -4.70 -0.85 15.61
N ARG A 316 -4.23 -0.32 16.75
CA ARG A 316 -3.08 0.60 16.81
C ARG A 316 -1.83 0.07 16.10
N ARG A 317 -1.53 -1.22 16.20
CA ARG A 317 -0.36 -1.81 15.53
C ARG A 317 -0.60 -1.96 14.05
N ARG A 318 -1.84 -2.29 13.67
CA ARG A 318 -2.24 -2.31 12.27
C ARG A 318 -2.08 -0.93 11.62
N PHE A 319 -2.47 0.16 12.29
CA PHE A 319 -2.27 1.54 11.82
C PHE A 319 -0.79 1.91 11.63
N ARG A 320 0.11 1.36 12.46
CA ARG A 320 1.56 1.55 12.31
C ARG A 320 2.14 0.83 11.09
N ARG A 321 1.44 -0.16 10.53
CA ARG A 321 1.81 -0.90 9.31
C ARG A 321 1.13 -0.41 8.05
N LEU A 322 0.24 0.58 8.17
CA LEU A 322 -0.42 1.17 7.00
C LEU A 322 0.59 1.94 6.15
N ALA A 323 0.39 1.79 4.84
CA ALA A 323 0.95 2.64 3.80
C ALA A 323 0.24 4.00 3.77
N ALA A 324 0.86 5.01 3.16
CA ALA A 324 0.29 6.33 2.99
C ALA A 324 -1.03 6.25 2.19
N VAL A 325 -1.06 5.45 1.11
CA VAL A 325 -2.27 5.24 0.31
C VAL A 325 -3.42 4.57 1.08
N ASP A 326 -3.12 3.84 2.16
CA ASP A 326 -4.19 3.21 2.94
C ASP A 326 -5.06 4.27 3.65
N TYR A 327 -4.49 5.40 4.05
CA TYR A 327 -5.24 6.51 4.64
C TYR A 327 -6.15 7.17 3.61
N LEU A 328 -5.68 7.37 2.37
CA LEU A 328 -6.52 7.78 1.24
C LEU A 328 -7.68 6.82 1.07
N LEU A 329 -7.42 5.52 0.96
CA LEU A 329 -8.45 4.53 0.64
C LEU A 329 -9.50 4.40 1.75
N LEU A 330 -9.09 4.42 3.02
CA LEU A 330 -10.01 4.37 4.15
C LEU A 330 -10.88 5.62 4.22
N ALA A 331 -10.28 6.80 4.03
CA ALA A 331 -11.01 8.07 4.07
C ALA A 331 -11.97 8.20 2.87
N ALA A 332 -11.50 7.88 1.66
CA ALA A 332 -12.32 7.88 0.46
C ALA A 332 -13.48 6.88 0.54
N ALA A 333 -13.25 5.67 1.09
CA ALA A 333 -14.32 4.71 1.31
C ALA A 333 -15.37 5.24 2.29
N SER A 334 -14.94 5.90 3.38
CA SER A 334 -15.86 6.52 4.34
C SER A 334 -16.71 7.62 3.68
N GLY A 335 -16.08 8.55 2.96
CA GLY A 335 -16.78 9.61 2.23
C GLY A 335 -17.72 9.08 1.15
N ALA A 336 -17.30 8.06 0.40
CA ALA A 336 -18.14 7.40 -0.60
C ALA A 336 -19.35 6.68 0.02
N GLY A 337 -19.17 6.11 1.22
CA GLY A 337 -20.24 5.51 2.00
C GLY A 337 -21.27 6.55 2.46
N PHE A 338 -20.79 7.64 3.04
CA PHE A 338 -21.62 8.76 3.45
C PHE A 338 -22.42 9.30 2.24
N GLN A 339 -21.75 9.53 1.11
CA GLN A 339 -22.39 9.96 -0.13
C GLN A 339 -23.44 8.98 -0.63
N ALA A 340 -23.17 7.66 -0.55
CA ALA A 340 -24.14 6.64 -0.94
C ALA A 340 -25.42 6.75 -0.11
N ALA A 341 -25.29 6.84 1.22
CA ALA A 341 -26.45 6.97 2.12
C ALA A 341 -27.22 8.26 1.87
N GLU A 342 -26.52 9.40 1.79
CA GLU A 342 -27.14 10.71 1.56
C GLU A 342 -27.86 10.78 0.20
N THR A 343 -27.26 10.25 -0.86
CA THR A 343 -27.90 10.19 -2.20
C THR A 343 -29.12 9.27 -2.19
N LEU A 344 -29.05 8.14 -1.48
CA LEU A 344 -30.17 7.20 -1.38
C LEU A 344 -31.33 7.78 -0.61
N LEU A 345 -31.07 8.37 0.56
CA LEU A 345 -32.10 8.99 1.39
C LEU A 345 -32.86 10.09 0.63
N ARG A 346 -32.16 10.84 -0.23
CA ARG A 346 -32.77 11.83 -1.13
C ARG A 346 -33.56 11.22 -2.30
N ALA A 347 -33.11 10.09 -2.83
CA ALA A 347 -33.78 9.43 -3.94
C ALA A 347 -35.13 8.82 -3.53
N LEU A 348 -35.31 8.45 -2.26
CA LEU A 348 -36.54 7.85 -1.74
C LEU A 348 -37.79 8.76 -1.90
N PRO A 349 -37.83 9.98 -1.33
CA PRO A 349 -38.97 10.88 -1.44
C PRO A 349 -39.22 11.33 -2.89
N ALA A 350 -38.18 11.37 -3.71
CA ALA A 350 -38.27 11.72 -5.12
C ALA A 350 -38.71 10.55 -6.04
N GLY A 351 -39.29 9.48 -5.48
CA GLY A 351 -39.83 8.35 -6.25
C GLY A 351 -38.76 7.55 -7.02
N GLY A 352 -37.49 7.64 -6.62
CA GLY A 352 -36.36 7.04 -7.34
C GLY A 352 -35.86 7.86 -8.53
N SER A 353 -36.60 8.88 -8.99
CA SER A 353 -36.21 9.76 -10.12
C SER A 353 -35.11 10.77 -9.80
N ALA A 354 -34.87 11.10 -8.52
CA ALA A 354 -33.70 11.91 -8.12
C ALA A 354 -32.41 11.08 -7.94
N ALA A 355 -32.45 9.77 -8.21
CA ALA A 355 -31.23 8.99 -8.27
C ALA A 355 -30.40 9.46 -9.46
N LEU A 356 -29.17 9.92 -9.20
CA LEU A 356 -28.17 10.08 -10.24
C LEU A 356 -28.18 8.83 -11.14
N PRO A 357 -28.18 8.96 -12.47
CA PRO A 357 -28.11 7.79 -13.34
C PRO A 357 -26.92 6.91 -12.91
N PRO A 358 -27.03 5.57 -13.03
CA PRO A 358 -25.89 4.69 -12.79
C PRO A 358 -24.67 5.28 -13.49
N PRO A 359 -23.54 5.50 -12.79
CA PRO A 359 -22.38 6.02 -13.47
C PRO A 359 -22.04 5.07 -14.59
N ALA A 360 -21.85 5.63 -15.80
CA ALA A 360 -21.39 4.84 -16.91
C ALA A 360 -20.14 4.06 -16.47
N PRO A 361 -19.91 2.82 -16.95
CA PRO A 361 -18.72 2.04 -16.59
C PRO A 361 -17.40 2.81 -16.81
N ALA A 362 -17.41 3.74 -17.77
CA ALA A 362 -16.29 4.61 -18.11
C ALA A 362 -16.16 5.88 -17.24
N THR A 363 -17.08 6.16 -16.32
CA THR A 363 -17.02 7.35 -15.45
C THR A 363 -15.80 7.24 -14.53
N PHE A 364 -14.83 8.12 -14.77
CA PHE A 364 -13.62 8.21 -13.98
C PHE A 364 -13.90 8.95 -12.66
N LEU A 365 -13.60 8.30 -11.53
CA LEU A 365 -13.89 8.79 -10.18
C LEU A 365 -15.35 9.29 -10.02
N PRO A 366 -16.35 8.37 -10.06
CA PRO A 366 -17.76 8.73 -10.01
C PRO A 366 -18.14 9.37 -8.67
N GLY A 367 -19.25 10.11 -8.65
CA GLY A 367 -19.74 10.83 -7.48
C GLY A 367 -19.63 12.35 -7.56
N ALA A 368 -19.05 12.91 -8.63
CA ALA A 368 -19.11 14.35 -8.81
C ALA A 368 -20.49 14.83 -9.27
N VAL A 369 -20.84 16.02 -8.82
CA VAL A 369 -21.99 16.78 -9.27
C VAL A 369 -21.46 17.99 -10.03
N VAL A 370 -21.78 18.07 -11.31
CA VAL A 370 -21.39 19.16 -12.20
C VAL A 370 -22.66 19.79 -12.73
N ALA A 371 -22.92 21.03 -12.33
CA ALA A 371 -24.04 21.84 -12.82
C ALA A 371 -23.48 23.18 -13.30
N PRO A 372 -23.05 23.26 -14.58
CA PRO A 372 -22.41 24.46 -15.13
C PRO A 372 -23.31 25.69 -15.04
N GLU A 373 -24.62 25.52 -15.21
CA GLU A 373 -25.63 26.58 -15.12
C GLU A 373 -25.73 27.22 -13.72
N LEU A 374 -25.30 26.49 -12.68
CA LEU A 374 -25.24 26.96 -11.30
C LEU A 374 -23.80 27.32 -10.89
N GLY A 375 -22.84 27.27 -11.81
CA GLY A 375 -21.41 27.45 -11.50
C GLY A 375 -20.82 26.38 -10.58
N VAL A 376 -21.49 25.22 -10.44
CA VAL A 376 -21.15 24.19 -9.45
C VAL A 376 -20.30 23.09 -10.08
N HIS A 377 -19.14 22.82 -9.46
CA HIS A 377 -18.34 21.64 -9.74
C HIS A 377 -17.87 20.97 -8.44
N PHE A 378 -18.68 20.07 -7.91
CA PHE A 378 -18.37 19.33 -6.68
C PHE A 378 -17.83 17.95 -7.00
N SER A 379 -16.61 17.64 -6.57
CA SER A 379 -15.94 16.37 -6.91
C SER A 379 -16.49 15.14 -6.16
N GLY A 380 -17.41 15.33 -5.20
CA GLY A 380 -18.02 14.27 -4.40
C GLY A 380 -17.26 14.01 -3.09
N HIS A 381 -17.98 13.56 -2.06
CA HIS A 381 -17.41 13.32 -0.73
C HIS A 381 -16.31 12.25 -0.75
N GLY A 382 -16.45 11.21 -1.57
CA GLY A 382 -15.39 10.19 -1.69
C GLY A 382 -14.04 10.74 -2.16
N VAL A 383 -14.05 11.73 -3.06
CA VAL A 383 -12.82 12.40 -3.55
C VAL A 383 -12.27 13.37 -2.51
N LEU A 384 -13.12 14.25 -1.95
CA LEU A 384 -12.70 15.26 -0.97
C LEU A 384 -12.19 14.63 0.33
N THR A 385 -12.93 13.69 0.90
CA THR A 385 -12.47 12.96 2.10
C THR A 385 -11.21 12.13 1.78
N GLY A 386 -11.08 11.62 0.54
CA GLY A 386 -9.87 10.99 0.02
C GLY A 386 -8.65 11.91 -0.02
N LEU A 387 -8.83 13.20 -0.37
CA LEU A 387 -7.79 14.24 -0.35
C LEU A 387 -7.25 14.46 1.08
N VAL A 388 -8.16 14.55 2.05
CA VAL A 388 -7.76 14.65 3.47
C VAL A 388 -7.00 13.39 3.91
N GLY A 389 -7.49 12.21 3.50
CA GLY A 389 -6.86 10.92 3.79
C GLY A 389 -5.45 10.79 3.22
N VAL A 390 -5.21 11.19 1.97
CA VAL A 390 -3.87 11.10 1.35
C VAL A 390 -2.90 12.09 1.97
N ALA A 391 -3.35 13.31 2.29
CA ALA A 391 -2.55 14.29 3.00
C ALA A 391 -2.14 13.78 4.39
N LEU A 392 -3.08 13.14 5.11
CA LEU A 392 -2.82 12.48 6.38
C LEU A 392 -1.81 11.32 6.24
N GLY A 393 -1.96 10.48 5.22
CA GLY A 393 -1.04 9.39 4.92
C GLY A 393 0.38 9.87 4.64
N LEU A 394 0.53 10.90 3.79
CA LEU A 394 1.80 11.56 3.49
C LEU A 394 2.45 12.13 4.76
N ALA A 395 1.69 12.81 5.61
CA ALA A 395 2.19 13.33 6.88
C ALA A 395 2.63 12.22 7.85
N ILE A 396 1.83 11.16 7.99
CA ILE A 396 2.12 10.08 8.94
C ILE A 396 3.34 9.26 8.53
N VAL A 397 3.47 8.92 7.24
CA VAL A 397 4.54 8.07 6.72
C VAL A 397 5.78 8.90 6.37
N GLY A 398 5.60 10.07 5.76
CA GLY A 398 6.66 10.89 5.20
C GLY A 398 7.38 11.78 6.19
N ARG A 399 6.80 12.09 7.37
CA ARG A 399 7.38 13.07 8.32
C ARG A 399 8.81 12.77 8.78
N ARG A 400 9.22 11.50 8.82
CA ARG A 400 10.59 11.12 9.18
C ARG A 400 11.59 11.37 8.06
N LEU A 401 11.13 11.30 6.81
CA LEU A 401 11.96 11.46 5.61
C LEU A 401 12.01 12.90 5.12
N PHE A 402 10.93 13.66 5.28
CA PHE A 402 10.79 15.01 4.73
C PHE A 402 10.58 16.11 5.78
N GLY A 403 10.35 15.74 7.05
CA GLY A 403 10.19 16.68 8.16
C GLY A 403 8.75 16.83 8.66
N ARG A 404 8.60 17.46 9.84
CA ARG A 404 7.31 17.61 10.54
C ARG A 404 6.34 18.58 9.86
N TRP A 405 6.81 19.47 8.98
CA TRP A 405 5.97 20.44 8.26
C TRP A 405 4.90 19.77 7.39
N LEU A 406 5.06 18.50 7.02
CA LEU A 406 4.03 17.74 6.31
C LEU A 406 2.69 17.66 7.07
N TRP A 407 2.67 17.92 8.38
CA TRP A 407 1.43 18.05 9.16
C TRP A 407 0.57 19.27 8.79
N LEU A 408 1.08 20.20 7.99
CA LEU A 408 0.28 21.26 7.40
C LEU A 408 -0.62 20.74 6.25
N LEU A 409 -0.22 19.66 5.56
CA LEU A 409 -0.98 19.12 4.43
C LEU A 409 -2.40 18.65 4.82
N PRO A 410 -2.61 17.87 5.89
CA PRO A 410 -3.95 17.45 6.29
C PRO A 410 -4.84 18.63 6.68
N LEU A 411 -4.28 19.67 7.30
CA LEU A 411 -5.02 20.88 7.66
C LEU A 411 -5.47 21.65 6.42
N ALA A 412 -4.57 21.82 5.44
CA ALA A 412 -4.88 22.47 4.17
C ALA A 412 -5.91 21.66 3.35
N ALA A 413 -5.76 20.33 3.30
CA ALA A 413 -6.70 19.46 2.59
C ALA A 413 -8.09 19.45 3.26
N PHE A 414 -8.14 19.50 4.60
CA PHE A 414 -9.40 19.60 5.35
C PHE A 414 -10.09 20.95 5.11
N ALA A 415 -9.34 22.05 5.19
CA ALA A 415 -9.87 23.38 4.87
C ALA A 415 -10.38 23.45 3.42
N LEU A 416 -9.68 22.83 2.47
CA LEU A 416 -10.14 22.71 1.08
C LEU A 416 -11.44 21.91 0.99
N ALA A 417 -11.54 20.75 1.64
CA ALA A 417 -12.75 19.93 1.62
C ALA A 417 -13.97 20.67 2.17
N VAL A 418 -13.81 21.36 3.31
CA VAL A 418 -14.86 22.21 3.88
C VAL A 418 -15.24 23.35 2.92
N LEU A 419 -14.25 24.05 2.36
CA LEU A 419 -14.48 25.14 1.40
C LEU A 419 -15.30 24.68 0.19
N GLN A 420 -14.92 23.57 -0.44
CA GLN A 420 -15.62 23.02 -1.61
C GLN A 420 -17.05 22.60 -1.25
N HIS A 421 -17.23 21.99 -0.08
CA HIS A 421 -18.54 21.54 0.38
C HIS A 421 -19.45 22.72 0.76
N THR A 422 -18.94 23.74 1.44
CA THR A 422 -19.68 24.98 1.75
C THR A 422 -20.16 25.67 0.47
N MET A 423 -19.29 25.80 -0.54
CA MET A 423 -19.66 26.41 -1.83
C MET A 423 -20.72 25.60 -2.57
N PHE A 424 -20.63 24.27 -2.51
CA PHE A 424 -21.67 23.39 -3.05
C PHE A 424 -23.01 23.60 -2.34
N ASN A 425 -23.01 23.61 -1.00
CA ASN A 425 -24.25 23.77 -0.23
C ASN A 425 -24.89 25.14 -0.45
N ALA A 426 -24.08 26.21 -0.55
CA ALA A 426 -24.57 27.55 -0.87
C ALA A 426 -25.29 27.57 -2.23
N ALA A 427 -24.67 27.02 -3.28
CA ALA A 427 -25.26 27.01 -4.62
C ALA A 427 -26.52 26.14 -4.72
N VAL A 428 -26.56 25.01 -4.01
CA VAL A 428 -27.78 24.20 -3.94
C VAL A 428 -28.89 24.93 -3.16
N ALA A 429 -28.55 25.59 -2.06
CA ALA A 429 -29.51 26.36 -1.28
C ALA A 429 -30.11 27.53 -2.09
N GLU A 430 -29.29 28.24 -2.87
CA GLU A 430 -29.72 29.28 -3.81
C GLU A 430 -30.72 28.73 -4.83
N ALA A 431 -30.42 27.58 -5.44
CA ALA A 431 -31.31 26.94 -6.42
C ALA A 431 -32.67 26.55 -5.83
N VAL A 432 -32.73 26.17 -4.54
CA VAL A 432 -33.97 25.79 -3.85
C VAL A 432 -34.77 27.02 -3.40
N LEU A 433 -34.08 28.04 -2.88
CA LEU A 433 -34.73 29.22 -2.31
C LEU A 433 -35.09 30.28 -3.36
N GLY A 434 -34.52 30.19 -4.57
CA GLY A 434 -34.76 31.14 -5.66
C GLY A 434 -34.24 32.55 -5.35
N ALA A 435 -33.34 32.69 -4.37
CA ALA A 435 -32.74 33.94 -3.94
C ALA A 435 -31.22 33.80 -3.87
N PRO A 436 -30.44 34.80 -4.33
CA PRO A 436 -28.99 34.74 -4.34
C PRO A 436 -28.47 34.65 -2.89
N LEU A 437 -27.82 33.53 -2.59
CA LEU A 437 -27.09 33.34 -1.34
C LEU A 437 -25.62 33.51 -1.66
N GLU A 438 -25.10 34.72 -1.47
CA GLU A 438 -23.67 34.97 -1.68
C GLU A 438 -22.87 34.50 -0.45
N PRO A 439 -22.08 33.42 -0.54
CA PRO A 439 -21.11 33.11 0.50
C PRO A 439 -20.12 34.28 0.62
N HIS A 440 -19.58 34.47 1.83
CA HIS A 440 -18.66 35.57 2.14
C HIS A 440 -17.60 35.76 1.03
N PRO A 441 -17.29 36.99 0.56
CA PRO A 441 -16.43 37.23 -0.62
C PRO A 441 -15.06 36.54 -0.55
N ALA A 442 -14.48 36.46 0.66
CA ALA A 442 -13.23 35.74 0.87
C ALA A 442 -13.34 34.23 0.54
N THR A 443 -14.47 33.60 0.84
CA THR A 443 -14.75 32.19 0.51
C THR A 443 -14.83 32.01 -1.00
N ALA A 444 -15.50 32.91 -1.72
CA ALA A 444 -15.58 32.87 -3.17
C ALA A 444 -14.21 33.04 -3.86
N VAL A 445 -13.37 33.97 -3.37
CA VAL A 445 -12.00 34.16 -3.87
C VAL A 445 -11.14 32.91 -3.62
N LEU A 446 -11.18 32.35 -2.41
CA LEU A 446 -10.43 31.13 -2.09
C LEU A 446 -10.90 29.93 -2.93
N HIS A 447 -12.20 29.81 -3.17
CA HIS A 447 -12.76 28.79 -4.05
C HIS A 447 -12.26 28.94 -5.49
N GLY A 448 -12.22 30.16 -6.02
CA GLY A 448 -11.64 30.46 -7.33
C GLY A 448 -10.15 30.11 -7.42
N LEU A 449 -9.35 30.50 -6.42
CA LEU A 449 -7.90 30.22 -6.37
C LEU A 449 -7.58 28.72 -6.30
N THR A 450 -8.48 27.92 -5.73
CA THR A 450 -8.34 26.46 -5.63
C THR A 450 -8.88 25.71 -6.86
N GLY A 451 -9.32 26.45 -7.89
CA GLY A 451 -9.78 25.89 -9.16
C GLY A 451 -11.26 25.47 -9.16
N GLY A 452 -12.05 26.01 -8.23
CA GLY A 452 -13.51 25.87 -8.19
C GLY A 452 -14.01 24.41 -8.15
N GLY A 453 -13.27 23.53 -7.49
CA GLY A 453 -13.57 22.10 -7.38
C GLY A 453 -13.25 21.25 -8.62
N ALA A 454 -12.91 21.86 -9.75
CA ALA A 454 -12.50 21.16 -10.97
C ALA A 454 -11.11 20.52 -10.85
N ALA A 455 -10.25 21.11 -10.02
CA ALA A 455 -8.88 20.64 -9.81
C ALA A 455 -8.77 19.47 -8.80
N ASP A 456 -9.78 19.23 -7.96
CA ASP A 456 -9.69 18.32 -6.81
C ASP A 456 -9.33 16.89 -7.20
N ARG A 457 -9.96 16.36 -8.26
CA ARG A 457 -9.68 15.02 -8.79
C ARG A 457 -8.22 14.89 -9.24
N TRP A 458 -7.69 15.90 -9.93
CA TRP A 458 -6.31 15.91 -10.39
C TRP A 458 -5.33 16.04 -9.24
N LEU A 459 -5.63 16.91 -8.28
CA LEU A 459 -4.86 17.03 -7.03
C LEU A 459 -4.82 15.70 -6.28
N LEU A 460 -5.94 14.97 -6.21
CA LEU A 460 -6.00 13.66 -5.59
C LEU A 460 -5.07 12.66 -6.29
N LEU A 461 -5.05 12.65 -7.62
CA LEU A 461 -4.17 11.77 -8.39
C LEU A 461 -2.69 12.11 -8.21
N VAL A 462 -2.34 13.39 -8.17
CA VAL A 462 -0.97 13.84 -7.92
C VAL A 462 -0.51 13.40 -6.53
N LEU A 463 -1.34 13.63 -5.50
CA LEU A 463 -1.03 13.22 -4.13
C LEU A 463 -1.02 11.69 -3.96
N LEU A 464 -1.89 10.96 -4.68
CA LEU A 464 -1.87 9.51 -4.74
C LEU A 464 -0.55 9.01 -5.35
N GLY A 465 -0.10 9.59 -6.46
CA GLY A 465 1.20 9.28 -7.06
C GLY A 465 2.35 9.52 -6.09
N ALA A 466 2.35 10.64 -5.37
CA ALA A 466 3.33 10.95 -4.34
C ALA A 466 3.29 9.92 -3.18
N ALA A 467 2.10 9.50 -2.75
CA ALA A 467 1.92 8.49 -1.71
C ALA A 467 2.44 7.12 -2.14
N VAL A 468 2.16 6.68 -3.38
CA VAL A 468 2.71 5.43 -3.95
C VAL A 468 4.23 5.48 -3.99
N LEU A 469 4.82 6.57 -4.47
CA LEU A 469 6.27 6.75 -4.51
C LEU A 469 6.90 6.71 -3.11
N LEU A 470 6.25 7.35 -2.13
CA LEU A 470 6.65 7.32 -0.73
C LEU A 470 6.60 5.90 -0.16
N ASP A 471 5.52 5.16 -0.40
CA ASP A 471 5.34 3.81 0.14
C ASP A 471 6.43 2.84 -0.34
N TYR A 472 6.71 2.82 -1.64
CA TYR A 472 7.80 1.99 -2.17
C TYR A 472 9.16 2.42 -1.62
N ARG A 473 9.39 3.73 -1.46
CA ARG A 473 10.61 4.23 -0.83
C ARG A 473 10.73 3.76 0.62
N THR A 474 9.66 3.85 1.40
CA THR A 474 9.66 3.43 2.80
C THR A 474 9.83 1.91 2.92
N ALA A 475 9.11 1.12 2.12
CA ALA A 475 9.22 -0.33 2.14
C ALA A 475 10.64 -0.83 1.80
N ARG A 476 11.37 -0.14 0.93
CA ARG A 476 12.77 -0.47 0.59
C ARG A 476 13.74 -0.33 1.76
N CYS A 477 13.47 0.55 2.72
CA CYS A 477 14.29 0.68 3.93
C CYS A 477 14.23 -0.56 4.83
N ALA A 478 13.31 -1.51 4.56
CA ALA A 478 13.20 -2.79 5.24
C ALA A 478 13.48 -3.98 4.31
N ALA A 479 14.21 -3.76 3.21
CA ALA A 479 14.52 -4.80 2.24
C ALA A 479 15.46 -5.88 2.79
N ASP A 480 16.18 -5.59 3.87
CA ASP A 480 17.02 -6.52 4.60
C ASP A 480 16.18 -7.60 5.32
N VAL A 481 15.06 -7.21 5.93
CA VAL A 481 14.19 -8.12 6.71
C VAL A 481 12.98 -8.66 5.95
N THR A 482 12.64 -8.06 4.82
CA THR A 482 11.42 -8.44 4.07
C THR A 482 11.72 -9.60 3.12
N PRO A 483 10.94 -10.71 3.15
CA PRO A 483 11.12 -11.81 2.22
C PRO A 483 11.11 -11.34 0.74
N PRO A 484 12.00 -11.88 -0.12
CA PRO A 484 12.08 -11.47 -1.51
C PRO A 484 10.85 -11.88 -2.32
N LEU A 485 10.51 -11.10 -3.34
CA LEU A 485 9.45 -11.46 -4.29
C LEU A 485 9.88 -12.65 -5.17
N PRO A 486 8.98 -13.59 -5.51
CA PRO A 486 9.26 -14.71 -6.41
C PRO A 486 9.98 -14.30 -7.70
N GLY A 487 10.96 -15.09 -8.12
CA GLY A 487 11.80 -14.81 -9.31
C GLY A 487 12.77 -13.61 -9.17
N ARG A 488 13.43 -13.25 -10.27
CA ARG A 488 14.36 -12.09 -10.35
C ARG A 488 13.62 -10.77 -10.62
N PRO A 489 14.09 -9.63 -10.07
CA PRO A 489 13.50 -8.34 -10.36
C PRO A 489 13.63 -7.99 -11.86
N PRO A 490 12.55 -7.52 -12.51
CA PRO A 490 12.57 -7.10 -13.89
C PRO A 490 13.36 -5.79 -14.06
N LEU A 491 13.57 -5.36 -15.31
CA LEU A 491 14.20 -4.07 -15.62
C LEU A 491 15.62 -3.89 -15.02
N GLY A 492 16.37 -4.97 -14.79
CA GLY A 492 17.72 -4.91 -14.22
C GLY A 492 18.67 -3.96 -14.97
N GLY A 493 18.54 -3.86 -16.30
CA GLY A 493 19.31 -2.89 -17.11
C GLY A 493 18.97 -1.43 -16.81
N LEU A 494 17.69 -1.11 -16.61
CA LEU A 494 17.24 0.24 -16.24
C LEU A 494 17.77 0.62 -14.86
N ARG A 495 17.67 -0.29 -13.88
CA ARG A 495 18.17 -0.08 -12.51
C ARG A 495 19.67 0.18 -12.51
N ARG A 496 20.44 -0.67 -13.18
CA ARG A 496 21.90 -0.50 -13.37
C ARG A 496 22.24 0.86 -13.97
N ARG A 497 21.57 1.27 -15.05
CA ARG A 497 21.79 2.58 -15.68
C ARG A 497 21.45 3.73 -14.74
N ALA A 498 20.37 3.61 -13.99
CA ALA A 498 19.93 4.64 -13.06
C ALA A 498 20.87 4.78 -11.85
N TYR A 499 21.36 3.67 -11.28
CA TYR A 499 22.40 3.69 -10.25
C TYR A 499 23.68 4.34 -10.77
N GLY A 500 24.22 3.85 -11.88
CA GLY A 500 25.45 4.39 -12.45
C GLY A 500 25.33 5.89 -12.78
N ARG A 501 24.15 6.35 -13.23
CA ARG A 501 23.89 7.79 -13.43
C ARG A 501 23.87 8.56 -12.11
N ALA A 502 23.18 8.05 -11.09
CA ALA A 502 23.09 8.71 -9.79
C ALA A 502 24.46 8.83 -9.11
N ILE A 503 25.28 7.76 -9.19
CA ILE A 503 26.65 7.72 -8.66
C ILE A 503 27.51 8.76 -9.39
N ARG A 504 27.54 8.74 -10.74
CA ARG A 504 28.32 9.70 -11.54
C ARG A 504 27.94 11.16 -11.29
N LEU A 505 26.64 11.44 -11.13
CA LEU A 505 26.18 12.78 -10.81
C LEU A 505 26.48 13.16 -9.36
N GLY A 506 26.38 12.20 -8.42
CA GLY A 506 26.65 12.41 -7.00
C GLY A 506 28.11 12.76 -6.72
N VAL A 507 29.07 12.07 -7.36
CA VAL A 507 30.51 12.36 -7.25
C VAL A 507 30.86 13.77 -7.73
N ARG A 508 30.11 14.31 -8.70
CA ARG A 508 30.31 15.66 -9.24
C ARG A 508 29.71 16.77 -8.36
N VAL A 509 28.90 16.44 -7.34
CA VAL A 509 28.36 17.45 -6.43
C VAL A 509 29.48 17.85 -5.46
N PRO A 510 29.96 19.11 -5.48
CA PRO A 510 31.05 19.51 -4.62
C PRO A 510 30.67 19.36 -3.13
N GLY A 511 31.66 19.04 -2.29
CA GLY A 511 31.44 18.86 -0.85
C GLY A 511 31.28 20.17 -0.09
N ASP A 512 31.82 21.25 -0.64
CA ASP A 512 31.98 22.59 -0.06
C ASP A 512 30.84 23.57 -0.36
N ILE A 513 29.90 23.21 -1.25
CA ILE A 513 28.71 24.04 -1.51
C ILE A 513 27.76 24.08 -0.31
N ALA A 514 27.00 25.16 -0.21
CA ALA A 514 26.04 25.35 0.88
C ALA A 514 25.08 24.15 1.03
N PRO A 515 24.79 23.70 2.28
CA PRO A 515 24.10 22.43 2.55
C PRO A 515 22.75 22.27 1.86
N LEU A 516 21.99 23.36 1.69
CA LEU A 516 20.70 23.34 1.02
C LEU A 516 20.85 22.98 -0.47
N PHE A 517 21.77 23.64 -1.18
CA PHE A 517 22.05 23.36 -2.58
C PHE A 517 22.62 21.96 -2.77
N ARG A 518 23.50 21.51 -1.87
CA ARG A 518 23.99 20.12 -1.87
C ARG A 518 22.86 19.11 -1.77
N ARG A 519 21.95 19.30 -0.82
CA ARG A 519 20.78 18.43 -0.63
C ARG A 519 19.88 18.43 -1.86
N ALA A 520 19.63 19.59 -2.45
CA ALA A 520 18.83 19.72 -3.66
C ALA A 520 19.50 19.00 -4.85
N ALA A 521 20.80 19.22 -5.08
CA ALA A 521 21.55 18.58 -6.15
C ALA A 521 21.57 17.05 -6.01
N LEU A 522 21.83 16.52 -4.80
CA LEU A 522 21.79 15.08 -4.54
C LEU A 522 20.38 14.51 -4.67
N LEU A 523 19.34 15.26 -4.28
CA LEU A 523 17.95 14.85 -4.47
C LEU A 523 17.61 14.74 -5.97
N TRP A 524 18.04 15.70 -6.78
CA TRP A 524 17.91 15.66 -8.24
C TRP A 524 18.69 14.52 -8.88
N ALA A 525 19.94 14.30 -8.47
CA ALA A 525 20.77 13.19 -8.95
C ALA A 525 20.14 11.82 -8.66
N ARG A 526 19.53 11.67 -7.47
CA ARG A 526 18.89 10.42 -7.01
C ARG A 526 17.44 10.27 -7.48
N ALA A 527 16.78 11.30 -8.02
CA ALA A 527 15.37 11.24 -8.41
C ALA A 527 15.08 10.20 -9.52
N PRO A 528 15.84 10.14 -10.64
CA PRO A 528 15.64 9.12 -11.67
C PRO A 528 15.86 7.69 -11.14
N LEU A 529 16.82 7.51 -10.22
CA LEU A 529 17.05 6.23 -9.55
C LEU A 529 15.84 5.81 -8.73
N ARG A 530 15.27 6.70 -7.92
CA ARG A 530 14.06 6.41 -7.12
C ARG A 530 12.89 6.00 -8.01
N LEU A 531 12.68 6.70 -9.13
CA LEU A 531 11.63 6.36 -10.10
C LEU A 531 11.88 5.00 -10.75
N ALA A 532 13.11 4.71 -11.20
CA ALA A 532 13.46 3.43 -11.81
C ALA A 532 13.29 2.26 -10.85
N LEU A 533 13.66 2.42 -9.57
CA LEU A 533 13.47 1.41 -8.54
C LEU A 533 11.98 1.16 -8.26
N THR A 534 11.19 2.22 -8.07
CA THR A 534 9.75 2.08 -7.84
C THR A 534 9.04 1.46 -9.04
N LEU A 535 9.40 1.85 -10.27
CA LEU A 535 8.86 1.25 -11.48
C LEU A 535 9.22 -0.25 -11.55
N SER A 536 10.48 -0.60 -11.29
CA SER A 536 10.91 -2.00 -11.27
C SER A 536 10.14 -2.84 -10.24
N GLU A 537 9.92 -2.33 -9.03
CA GLU A 537 9.16 -3.03 -8.00
C GLU A 537 7.69 -3.18 -8.37
N THR A 538 7.08 -2.12 -8.89
CA THR A 538 5.69 -2.14 -9.36
C THR A 538 5.49 -3.16 -10.48
N VAL A 539 6.42 -3.20 -11.44
CA VAL A 539 6.41 -4.17 -12.55
C VAL A 539 6.67 -5.59 -12.04
N HIS A 540 7.53 -5.79 -11.04
CA HIS A 540 7.76 -7.11 -10.44
C HIS A 540 6.48 -7.65 -9.80
N GLU A 541 5.79 -6.82 -9.02
CA GLU A 541 4.53 -7.20 -8.40
C GLU A 541 3.43 -7.48 -9.44
N ALA A 542 3.40 -6.69 -10.53
CA ALA A 542 2.51 -6.95 -11.66
C ALA A 542 2.82 -8.29 -12.34
N ALA A 543 4.10 -8.60 -12.58
CA ALA A 543 4.53 -9.88 -13.14
C ALA A 543 4.12 -11.06 -12.24
N VAL A 544 4.29 -10.94 -10.91
CA VAL A 544 3.82 -11.94 -9.93
C VAL A 544 2.32 -12.16 -10.03
N MET A 545 1.52 -11.11 -10.12
CA MET A 545 0.06 -11.27 -10.27
C MET A 545 -0.32 -11.88 -11.62
N LEU A 546 0.30 -11.46 -12.73
CA LEU A 546 -0.04 -11.97 -14.07
C LEU A 546 0.34 -13.45 -14.24
N VAL A 547 1.53 -13.85 -13.77
CA VAL A 547 1.94 -15.26 -13.76
C VAL A 547 1.03 -16.06 -12.83
N ALA A 548 0.70 -15.54 -11.64
CA ALA A 548 -0.23 -16.20 -10.73
C ALA A 548 -1.64 -16.36 -11.32
N ALA A 549 -2.15 -15.36 -12.03
CA ALA A 549 -3.45 -15.41 -12.71
C ALA A 549 -3.48 -16.53 -13.76
N ARG A 550 -2.40 -16.69 -14.53
CA ARG A 550 -2.23 -17.77 -15.51
C ARG A 550 -2.17 -19.17 -14.88
N ARG A 551 -1.73 -19.29 -13.62
CA ARG A 551 -1.75 -20.55 -12.85
C ARG A 551 -3.10 -20.85 -12.19
N GLY A 552 -4.06 -19.92 -12.29
CA GLY A 552 -5.43 -20.10 -11.84
C GLY A 552 -5.78 -19.33 -10.56
N PRO A 553 -7.06 -19.39 -10.16
CA PRO A 553 -7.62 -18.52 -9.11
C PRO A 553 -6.98 -18.72 -7.74
N ALA A 554 -6.59 -19.95 -7.39
CA ALA A 554 -5.96 -20.25 -6.10
C ALA A 554 -4.58 -19.59 -5.96
N VAL A 555 -3.74 -19.70 -6.99
CA VAL A 555 -2.40 -19.10 -7.02
C VAL A 555 -2.50 -17.58 -7.05
N LEU A 556 -3.42 -17.01 -7.84
CA LEU A 556 -3.69 -15.57 -7.87
C LEU A 556 -4.12 -15.01 -6.51
N ALA A 557 -5.03 -15.70 -5.83
CA ALA A 557 -5.49 -15.30 -4.50
C ALA A 557 -4.37 -15.39 -3.45
N ALA A 558 -3.51 -16.41 -3.53
CA ALA A 558 -2.32 -16.51 -2.70
C ALA A 558 -1.36 -15.34 -2.97
N ALA A 559 -1.11 -15.00 -4.24
CA ALA A 559 -0.28 -13.86 -4.63
C ALA A 559 -0.83 -12.52 -4.13
N TRP A 560 -2.14 -12.26 -4.26
CA TRP A 560 -2.75 -11.03 -3.74
C TRP A 560 -2.63 -10.89 -2.22
N ARG A 561 -2.81 -11.99 -1.47
CA ARG A 561 -2.59 -11.99 -0.02
C ARG A 561 -1.13 -11.74 0.32
N PHE A 562 -0.23 -12.51 -0.30
CA PHE A 562 1.20 -12.44 -0.08
C PHE A 562 1.73 -11.02 -0.31
N LEU A 563 1.44 -10.42 -1.46
CA LEU A 563 1.91 -9.08 -1.81
C LEU A 563 1.44 -8.04 -0.78
N ARG A 564 0.17 -8.08 -0.38
CA ARG A 564 -0.39 -7.16 0.61
C ARG A 564 0.24 -7.35 1.99
N GLU A 565 0.38 -8.59 2.43
CA GLU A 565 0.91 -8.93 3.75
C GLU A 565 2.41 -8.66 3.86
N ARG A 566 3.16 -8.95 2.78
CA ARG A 566 4.56 -8.57 2.61
C ARG A 566 4.76 -7.05 2.69
N ARG A 567 3.90 -6.24 2.04
CA ARG A 567 3.97 -4.78 2.16
C ARG A 567 3.67 -4.30 3.58
N ALA A 568 2.64 -4.86 4.23
CA ALA A 568 2.35 -4.52 5.62
C ALA A 568 3.53 -4.84 6.56
N TYR A 569 4.23 -5.94 6.32
CA TYR A 569 5.44 -6.32 7.04
C TYR A 569 6.56 -5.30 6.79
N ALA A 570 6.86 -4.99 5.53
CA ALA A 570 7.89 -4.03 5.14
C ALA A 570 7.64 -2.62 5.72
N MET A 571 6.38 -2.15 5.66
CA MET A 571 5.99 -0.86 6.26
C MET A 571 6.14 -0.89 7.79
N GLY A 572 5.79 -2.01 8.43
CA GLY A 572 5.98 -2.20 9.86
C GLY A 572 7.44 -2.11 10.28
N ALA A 573 8.31 -2.85 9.59
CA ALA A 573 9.76 -2.85 9.81
C ALA A 573 10.37 -1.46 9.56
N ALA A 574 10.10 -0.85 8.40
CA ALA A 574 10.67 0.44 8.05
C ALA A 574 10.22 1.57 8.99
N ARG A 575 8.97 1.54 9.46
CA ARG A 575 8.45 2.55 10.41
C ARG A 575 8.85 2.26 11.85
N ALA A 576 9.24 1.02 12.18
CA ALA A 576 9.85 0.71 13.47
C ALA A 576 11.27 1.28 13.56
N GLY A 577 12.07 1.13 12.51
CA GLY A 577 13.52 1.39 12.57
C GLY A 577 14.16 0.44 13.57
N GLU A 578 15.06 0.95 14.41
CA GLU A 578 15.71 0.19 15.50
C GLU A 578 14.78 -0.16 16.67
N ARG A 579 13.57 0.41 16.73
CA ARG A 579 12.67 0.17 17.86
C ARG A 579 12.11 -1.26 17.82
N PRO A 580 12.03 -1.96 18.96
CA PRO A 580 11.35 -3.24 19.03
C PRO A 580 9.91 -3.14 18.50
N TRP A 581 9.57 -4.04 17.58
CA TRP A 581 8.26 -4.05 16.95
C TRP A 581 7.73 -5.48 16.77
N ARG A 582 6.41 -5.58 16.60
CA ARG A 582 5.75 -6.88 16.44
C ARG A 582 5.69 -7.28 14.98
N ARG A 583 6.46 -8.29 14.61
CA ARG A 583 6.45 -8.96 13.30
C ARG A 583 5.11 -9.64 13.08
N PHE A 584 4.24 -9.03 12.27
CA PHE A 584 2.91 -9.55 11.98
C PHE A 584 2.43 -9.24 10.55
N PRO A 585 2.15 -10.25 9.70
CA PRO A 585 2.28 -11.69 9.97
C PRO A 585 3.74 -12.11 10.24
N ALA A 586 3.94 -13.34 10.72
CA ALA A 586 5.28 -13.86 10.95
C ALA A 586 6.06 -13.90 9.64
N ARG A 587 7.38 -13.70 9.71
CA ARG A 587 8.24 -13.69 8.52
C ARG A 587 8.27 -15.08 7.88
N GLU A 588 8.27 -16.10 8.71
CA GLU A 588 8.30 -17.51 8.35
C GLU A 588 7.05 -17.87 7.55
N ASP A 589 5.87 -17.41 7.97
CA ASP A 589 4.62 -17.55 7.21
C ASP A 589 4.74 -16.93 5.79
N LEU A 590 5.30 -15.73 5.72
CA LEU A 590 5.49 -15.02 4.45
C LEU A 590 6.49 -15.73 3.54
N ARG A 591 7.58 -16.25 4.12
CA ARG A 591 8.59 -17.00 3.39
C ARG A 591 8.03 -18.32 2.86
N ALA A 592 7.32 -19.08 3.69
CA ALA A 592 6.66 -20.32 3.26
C ALA A 592 5.65 -20.05 2.12
N THR A 593 4.93 -18.92 2.19
CA THR A 593 4.03 -18.50 1.10
C THR A 593 4.82 -18.13 -0.16
N ALA A 594 5.96 -17.45 -0.04
CA ALA A 594 6.81 -17.09 -1.18
C ALA A 594 7.39 -18.35 -1.85
N GLU A 595 7.87 -19.32 -1.08
CA GLU A 595 8.39 -20.60 -1.56
C GLU A 595 7.30 -21.41 -2.26
N GLY A 596 6.08 -21.46 -1.70
CA GLY A 596 4.92 -22.10 -2.36
C GLY A 596 4.53 -21.43 -3.68
N LEU A 597 4.65 -20.10 -3.78
CA LEU A 597 4.45 -19.38 -5.03
C LEU A 597 5.57 -19.66 -6.04
N ASP A 598 6.84 -19.65 -5.62
CA ASP A 598 7.98 -20.00 -6.47
C ASP A 598 7.84 -21.43 -7.02
N ALA A 599 7.43 -22.39 -6.19
CA ALA A 599 7.14 -23.76 -6.61
C ALA A 599 5.99 -23.82 -7.64
N SER A 600 4.94 -23.01 -7.46
CA SER A 600 3.81 -22.94 -8.40
C SER A 600 4.18 -22.30 -9.74
N PHE A 601 5.14 -21.37 -9.75
CA PHE A 601 5.58 -20.65 -10.95
C PHE A 601 6.59 -21.47 -11.77
N PHE A 602 7.54 -22.13 -11.09
CA PHE A 602 8.69 -22.79 -11.74
C PHE A 602 8.66 -24.32 -11.66
N GLY A 603 7.70 -24.93 -10.97
CA GLY A 603 7.49 -26.38 -10.95
C GLY A 603 6.84 -26.93 -12.22
N VAL A 604 6.91 -28.26 -12.39
CA VAL A 604 6.18 -28.98 -13.45
C VAL A 604 4.69 -28.76 -13.20
N ALA A 605 4.00 -28.15 -14.16
CA ALA A 605 2.61 -27.75 -14.03
C ALA A 605 1.74 -28.97 -13.67
N ALA A 606 1.29 -29.07 -12.41
CA ALA A 606 0.12 -29.86 -12.10
C ALA A 606 -1.02 -29.28 -12.94
N ALA A 607 -1.59 -30.13 -13.79
CA ALA A 607 -2.67 -29.80 -14.70
C ALA A 607 -3.70 -28.92 -13.99
N ALA A 608 -4.05 -27.80 -14.62
CA ALA A 608 -5.09 -26.91 -14.15
C ALA A 608 -6.34 -27.74 -13.81
N SER A 609 -6.67 -27.86 -12.53
CA SER A 609 -7.97 -28.38 -12.11
C SER A 609 -9.01 -27.45 -12.72
N ALA A 610 -9.64 -27.91 -13.79
CA ALA A 610 -10.68 -27.19 -14.49
C ALA A 610 -11.84 -26.92 -13.52
N ALA A 611 -11.95 -25.66 -13.06
CA ALA A 611 -13.16 -25.21 -12.40
C ALA A 611 -14.19 -24.93 -13.49
N VAL A 612 -15.22 -25.77 -13.52
CA VAL A 612 -16.39 -25.73 -14.39
C VAL A 612 -17.08 -24.36 -14.36
N ALA A 613 -17.60 -23.99 -15.52
CA ALA A 613 -18.22 -22.72 -15.88
C ALA A 613 -19.32 -22.23 -14.92
N VAL A 614 -19.29 -20.92 -14.65
CA VAL A 614 -20.51 -20.11 -14.48
C VAL A 614 -20.32 -18.84 -15.31
N THR A 615 -20.74 -18.92 -16.56
CA THR A 615 -20.99 -17.78 -17.44
C THR A 615 -22.47 -17.39 -17.29
N ALA A 616 -22.78 -16.10 -17.44
CA ALA A 616 -24.05 -15.39 -17.15
C ALA A 616 -24.16 -14.99 -15.67
N VAL A 617 -24.06 -13.72 -15.28
CA VAL A 617 -24.88 -12.57 -15.69
C VAL A 617 -24.03 -11.29 -15.73
N LEU A 618 -23.63 -10.83 -16.91
CA LEU A 618 -23.10 -9.46 -17.10
C LEU A 618 -23.77 -8.72 -18.27
N ALA A 619 -24.89 -9.24 -18.77
CA ALA A 619 -25.69 -8.60 -19.81
C ALA A 619 -27.15 -8.54 -19.34
N ALA A 620 -27.45 -7.58 -18.46
CA ALA A 620 -28.83 -7.17 -18.17
C ALA A 620 -28.85 -5.65 -17.99
N GLY A 621 -29.17 -4.97 -19.08
CA GLY A 621 -29.82 -3.67 -19.18
C GLY A 621 -29.35 -2.53 -18.26
N PHE A 622 -28.44 -1.69 -18.76
CA PHE A 622 -28.44 -0.27 -18.43
C PHE A 622 -28.70 0.52 -19.71
N ALA A 623 -29.97 0.59 -20.10
CA ALA A 623 -30.47 1.53 -21.07
C ALA A 623 -31.53 2.39 -20.37
N GLY A 624 -31.23 3.67 -20.21
CA GLY A 624 -32.09 4.66 -19.60
C GLY A 624 -31.43 6.02 -19.69
N THR A 625 -31.76 6.76 -20.75
CA THR A 625 -31.40 8.16 -20.96
C THR A 625 -32.63 9.02 -20.70
N GLY A 626 -32.52 10.03 -19.84
CA GLY A 626 -33.54 11.05 -19.59
C GLY A 626 -32.96 12.20 -18.77
N PRO A 627 -33.42 13.45 -18.96
CA PRO A 627 -32.73 14.65 -18.49
C PRO A 627 -32.89 14.88 -16.98
N ALA A 628 -31.91 15.61 -16.46
CA ALA A 628 -31.79 16.07 -15.09
C ALA A 628 -32.99 16.93 -14.65
N GLY A 629 -33.41 16.77 -13.40
CA GLY A 629 -34.46 17.60 -12.81
C GLY A 629 -34.34 17.72 -11.29
N GLY A 630 -34.31 18.97 -10.82
CA GLY A 630 -34.74 19.37 -9.48
C GLY A 630 -33.74 19.19 -8.34
N GLY A 631 -32.72 20.05 -8.29
CA GLY A 631 -31.86 20.18 -7.11
C GLY A 631 -32.67 20.58 -5.87
N HIS A 632 -32.71 19.68 -4.89
CA HIS A 632 -33.19 19.96 -3.54
C HIS A 632 -32.02 19.77 -2.56
N ALA A 633 -32.06 20.53 -1.46
CA ALA A 633 -30.95 20.83 -0.56
C ALA A 633 -30.12 19.61 -0.10
N ALA A 634 -28.78 19.76 -0.05
CA ALA A 634 -27.81 18.67 0.06
C ALA A 634 -27.06 18.66 1.40
N TYR A 635 -27.63 18.04 2.44
CA TYR A 635 -26.94 17.75 3.71
C TYR A 635 -27.69 16.68 4.51
N ALA A 636 -26.98 16.03 5.45
CA ALA A 636 -27.44 14.83 6.17
C ALA A 636 -28.77 14.99 6.91
N ALA A 637 -28.94 16.07 7.68
CA ALA A 637 -30.15 16.28 8.49
C ALA A 637 -31.43 16.43 7.65
N GLU A 638 -31.38 17.17 6.54
CA GLU A 638 -32.53 17.33 5.64
C GLU A 638 -32.83 16.03 4.90
N ALA A 639 -31.79 15.33 4.41
CA ALA A 639 -31.99 14.04 3.73
C ALA A 639 -32.69 13.02 4.64
N LEU A 640 -32.36 12.99 5.94
CA LEU A 640 -33.05 12.15 6.92
C LEU A 640 -34.47 12.61 7.19
N ARG A 641 -34.72 13.93 7.34
CA ARG A 641 -36.08 14.46 7.57
C ARG A 641 -37.01 14.12 6.40
N GLN A 642 -36.55 14.29 5.16
CA GLN A 642 -37.34 13.94 3.98
C GLN A 642 -37.57 12.43 3.86
N ALA A 643 -36.54 11.62 4.13
CA ALA A 643 -36.68 10.16 4.12
C ALA A 643 -37.63 9.65 5.23
N ALA A 644 -37.63 10.28 6.41
CA ALA A 644 -38.54 9.96 7.50
C ALA A 644 -39.99 10.25 7.11
N GLY A 645 -40.26 11.44 6.56
CA GLY A 645 -41.60 11.79 6.07
C GLY A 645 -42.09 10.86 4.96
N TRP A 646 -41.20 10.47 4.03
CA TRP A 646 -41.51 9.44 3.03
C TRP A 646 -41.85 8.08 3.66
N TYR A 647 -41.07 7.64 4.64
CA TYR A 647 -41.28 6.35 5.32
C TYR A 647 -42.62 6.31 6.08
N GLU A 648 -42.97 7.39 6.77
CA GLU A 648 -44.24 7.53 7.48
C GLU A 648 -45.46 7.52 6.55
N ALA A 649 -45.29 8.01 5.32
CA ALA A 649 -46.34 8.02 4.30
C ALA A 649 -46.53 6.68 3.57
N LEU A 650 -45.70 5.65 3.84
CA LEU A 650 -45.80 4.36 3.16
C LEU A 650 -46.96 3.50 3.68
N PRO A 651 -47.63 2.73 2.80
CA PRO A 651 -48.61 1.75 3.24
C PRO A 651 -47.94 0.62 4.05
N PRO A 652 -48.63 0.03 5.06
CA PRO A 652 -48.06 -1.03 5.91
C PRO A 652 -47.52 -2.24 5.14
N SER A 653 -48.09 -2.56 3.98
CA SER A 653 -47.65 -3.65 3.10
C SER A 653 -46.25 -3.44 2.51
N SER A 654 -45.78 -2.19 2.43
CA SER A 654 -44.47 -1.84 1.86
C SER A 654 -43.35 -1.86 2.91
N LEU A 655 -43.69 -1.75 4.19
CA LEU A 655 -42.70 -1.68 5.28
C LEU A 655 -41.78 -2.91 5.34
N PRO A 656 -42.26 -4.17 5.22
CA PRO A 656 -41.37 -5.34 5.23
C PRO A 656 -40.32 -5.30 4.10
N TRP A 657 -40.70 -4.79 2.93
CA TRP A 657 -39.79 -4.67 1.78
C TRP A 657 -38.72 -3.60 2.00
N VAL A 658 -39.07 -2.46 2.61
CA VAL A 658 -38.10 -1.43 2.99
C VAL A 658 -37.11 -1.95 4.04
N TRP A 659 -37.59 -2.68 5.05
CA TRP A 659 -36.72 -3.30 6.05
C TRP A 659 -35.79 -4.37 5.44
N ALA A 660 -36.35 -5.27 4.63
CA ALA A 660 -35.56 -6.29 3.93
C ALA A 660 -34.49 -5.66 3.02
N TRP A 661 -34.85 -4.60 2.30
CA TRP A 661 -33.95 -3.81 1.47
C TRP A 661 -32.82 -3.15 2.29
N GLY A 662 -33.14 -2.51 3.42
CA GLY A 662 -32.15 -1.93 4.32
C GLY A 662 -31.19 -2.97 4.90
N VAL A 663 -31.71 -4.14 5.31
CA VAL A 663 -30.90 -5.28 5.77
C VAL A 663 -29.99 -5.79 4.66
N ALA A 664 -30.47 -5.85 3.42
CA ALA A 664 -29.65 -6.24 2.27
C ALA A 664 -28.49 -5.25 2.04
N LEU A 665 -28.78 -3.94 2.05
CA LEU A 665 -27.77 -2.88 1.92
C LEU A 665 -26.74 -2.90 3.05
N ALA A 666 -27.12 -3.25 4.27
CA ALA A 666 -26.19 -3.34 5.40
C ALA A 666 -25.33 -4.62 5.36
N THR A 667 -25.92 -5.77 5.02
CA THR A 667 -25.25 -7.06 5.15
C THR A 667 -24.39 -7.45 3.96
N LEU A 668 -24.74 -7.02 2.73
CA LEU A 668 -23.95 -7.31 1.52
C LEU A 668 -22.53 -6.73 1.55
N PRO A 669 -22.29 -5.46 1.93
CA PRO A 669 -20.95 -4.93 2.12
C PRO A 669 -20.15 -5.68 3.21
N ALA A 670 -20.84 -6.16 4.25
CA ALA A 670 -20.21 -6.93 5.32
C ALA A 670 -19.87 -8.37 4.89
N ALA A 671 -20.56 -8.90 3.88
CA ALA A 671 -20.45 -10.29 3.44
C ALA A 671 -19.52 -10.45 2.22
N GLY A 672 -18.34 -11.05 2.44
CA GLY A 672 -17.68 -11.79 1.36
C GLY A 672 -16.83 -11.01 0.36
N TRP A 673 -16.26 -9.87 0.74
CA TRP A 673 -15.36 -9.10 -0.14
C TRP A 673 -13.87 -9.44 0.03
N SER A 674 -13.55 -10.49 0.78
CA SER A 674 -12.17 -10.86 1.15
C SER A 674 -11.60 -11.93 0.23
N VAL A 675 -10.40 -11.73 -0.29
CA VAL A 675 -9.72 -12.69 -1.19
C VAL A 675 -9.84 -14.16 -0.67
N PRO A 676 -10.43 -15.10 -1.44
CA PRO A 676 -10.69 -16.47 -1.00
C PRO A 676 -9.43 -17.22 -0.60
N ARG A 677 -9.43 -17.88 0.57
CA ARG A 677 -8.29 -18.68 1.05
C ARG A 677 -8.13 -20.03 0.37
N GLU A 678 -9.25 -20.64 0.04
CA GLU A 678 -9.33 -21.92 -0.64
C GLU A 678 -10.30 -21.76 -1.81
N TYR A 679 -10.00 -22.42 -2.92
CA TYR A 679 -10.94 -22.59 -4.02
C TYR A 679 -11.41 -24.04 -4.07
N PRO A 680 -12.60 -24.30 -4.67
CA PRO A 680 -13.04 -25.66 -4.94
C PRO A 680 -12.02 -26.40 -5.81
N ASP A 681 -11.74 -27.66 -5.48
CA ASP A 681 -10.91 -28.56 -6.27
C ASP A 681 -11.76 -29.75 -6.73
N ALA A 682 -11.74 -30.05 -8.03
CA ALA A 682 -12.53 -31.11 -8.63
C ALA A 682 -12.19 -32.49 -8.05
N GLY A 683 -10.90 -32.75 -7.78
CA GLY A 683 -10.45 -34.02 -7.18
C GLY A 683 -10.85 -34.18 -5.72
N ALA A 684 -11.10 -33.08 -5.01
CA ALA A 684 -11.63 -33.09 -3.66
C ALA A 684 -13.16 -33.12 -3.61
N PHE A 685 -13.86 -32.63 -4.66
CA PHE A 685 -15.33 -32.70 -4.77
C PHE A 685 -15.82 -34.15 -4.78
N LEU A 686 -15.14 -35.02 -5.53
CA LEU A 686 -15.49 -36.44 -5.63
C LEU A 686 -15.32 -37.21 -4.31
N ARG A 687 -14.45 -36.72 -3.42
CA ARG A 687 -14.14 -37.37 -2.12
C ARG A 687 -15.03 -36.85 -0.99
N GLU A 688 -15.37 -35.56 -1.00
CA GLU A 688 -16.10 -34.92 0.10
C GLU A 688 -17.15 -33.90 -0.43
N PRO A 689 -18.26 -34.37 -1.03
CA PRO A 689 -19.21 -33.51 -1.76
C PRO A 689 -19.91 -32.48 -0.86
N SER A 690 -20.30 -32.86 0.36
CA SER A 690 -20.98 -31.96 1.32
C SER A 690 -20.08 -30.82 1.80
N ARG A 691 -18.81 -31.13 2.12
CA ARG A 691 -17.80 -30.12 2.48
C ARG A 691 -17.46 -29.22 1.29
N MET A 692 -17.47 -29.78 0.08
CA MET A 692 -17.18 -29.01 -1.13
C MET A 692 -18.34 -28.10 -1.54
N ALA A 693 -19.60 -28.50 -1.33
CA ALA A 693 -20.76 -27.63 -1.55
C ALA A 693 -20.65 -26.32 -0.74
N GLY A 694 -20.23 -26.40 0.52
CA GLY A 694 -20.00 -25.19 1.34
C GLY A 694 -18.83 -24.33 0.86
N ARG A 695 -17.78 -24.93 0.29
CA ARG A 695 -16.68 -24.19 -0.36
C ARG A 695 -17.13 -23.51 -1.65
N ILE A 696 -17.95 -24.18 -2.46
CA ILE A 696 -18.52 -23.63 -3.71
C ILE A 696 -19.43 -22.45 -3.41
N LEU A 697 -20.44 -22.62 -2.54
CA LEU A 697 -21.36 -21.54 -2.15
C LEU A 697 -20.61 -20.35 -1.53
N GLY A 698 -19.57 -20.63 -0.74
CA GLY A 698 -18.71 -19.61 -0.17
C GLY A 698 -17.87 -18.84 -1.20
N ALA A 699 -17.29 -19.56 -2.18
CA ALA A 699 -16.47 -19.01 -3.24
C ALA A 699 -17.29 -18.26 -4.30
N LEU A 700 -18.56 -18.62 -4.46
CA LEU A 700 -19.52 -17.98 -5.36
C LEU A 700 -20.37 -16.90 -4.70
N ALA A 701 -20.10 -16.53 -3.45
CA ALA A 701 -20.78 -15.40 -2.84
C ALA A 701 -20.58 -14.13 -3.69
N PRO A 702 -21.55 -13.21 -3.81
CA PRO A 702 -21.50 -12.05 -4.71
C PRO A 702 -20.18 -11.25 -4.64
N GLY A 703 -19.69 -10.92 -3.42
CA GLY A 703 -18.43 -10.20 -3.24
C GLY A 703 -17.15 -10.99 -3.59
N GLN A 704 -17.26 -12.30 -3.84
CA GLN A 704 -16.17 -13.19 -4.23
C GLN A 704 -16.10 -13.46 -5.73
N VAL A 705 -17.23 -13.30 -6.43
CA VAL A 705 -17.33 -13.50 -7.89
C VAL A 705 -16.25 -12.73 -8.65
N PRO A 706 -15.94 -11.45 -8.36
CA PRO A 706 -14.89 -10.73 -9.08
C PRO A 706 -13.51 -11.38 -8.99
N TYR A 707 -13.17 -12.02 -7.85
CA TYR A 707 -11.89 -12.70 -7.68
C TYR A 707 -11.82 -14.00 -8.49
N ALA A 708 -12.93 -14.76 -8.53
CA ALA A 708 -13.04 -15.96 -9.36
C ALA A 708 -12.97 -15.61 -10.85
N VAL A 709 -13.73 -14.60 -11.29
CA VAL A 709 -13.72 -14.10 -12.67
C VAL A 709 -12.33 -13.65 -13.09
N ALA A 710 -11.63 -12.87 -12.25
CA ALA A 710 -10.26 -12.44 -12.54
C ALA A 710 -9.27 -13.62 -12.64
N GLY A 711 -9.41 -14.63 -11.80
CA GLY A 711 -8.60 -15.86 -11.87
C GLY A 711 -8.87 -16.68 -13.13
N LEU A 712 -10.13 -16.82 -13.53
CA LEU A 712 -10.53 -17.51 -14.75
C LEU A 712 -10.10 -16.75 -16.01
N ALA A 713 -10.29 -15.44 -16.05
CA ALA A 713 -9.77 -14.59 -17.12
C ALA A 713 -8.24 -14.67 -17.23
N GLY A 714 -7.54 -14.87 -16.10
CA GLY A 714 -6.11 -15.13 -16.05
C GLY A 714 -5.67 -16.37 -16.83
N LEU A 715 -6.49 -17.41 -16.92
CA LEU A 715 -6.20 -18.62 -17.68
C LEU A 715 -6.15 -18.36 -19.20
N LEU A 716 -6.77 -17.28 -19.68
CA LEU A 716 -6.73 -16.85 -21.07
C LEU A 716 -5.43 -16.10 -21.43
N LEU A 717 -4.55 -15.84 -20.45
CA LEU A 717 -3.28 -15.15 -20.70
C LEU A 717 -2.32 -16.01 -21.54
N PRO A 718 -1.60 -15.39 -22.51
CA PRO A 718 -0.72 -16.11 -23.41
C PRO A 718 0.44 -16.80 -22.68
N ARG A 719 1.00 -17.86 -23.29
CA ARG A 719 2.18 -18.57 -22.75
C ARG A 719 3.40 -17.66 -22.55
N GLY A 720 3.47 -16.58 -23.32
CA GLY A 720 4.50 -15.55 -23.14
C GLY A 720 4.48 -14.88 -21.77
N SER A 721 3.34 -14.87 -21.06
CA SER A 721 3.23 -14.26 -19.73
C SER A 721 4.13 -14.92 -18.68
N ASP A 722 4.44 -16.22 -18.82
CA ASP A 722 5.39 -16.91 -17.93
C ASP A 722 6.80 -16.29 -18.00
N ARG A 723 7.17 -15.69 -19.15
CA ARG A 723 8.49 -15.08 -19.34
C ARG A 723 8.69 -13.77 -18.59
N LEU A 724 7.60 -13.21 -18.02
CA LEU A 724 7.66 -11.99 -17.20
C LEU A 724 8.41 -12.22 -15.89
N LEU A 725 8.42 -13.46 -15.38
CA LEU A 725 9.22 -13.87 -14.23
C LEU A 725 10.33 -14.81 -14.67
N ARG A 726 11.56 -14.50 -14.30
CA ARG A 726 12.71 -15.39 -14.51
C ARG A 726 13.06 -16.08 -13.22
N ARG A 727 13.46 -17.35 -13.32
CA ARG A 727 13.98 -18.13 -12.19
C ARG A 727 15.18 -17.41 -11.58
N ARG A 728 15.30 -17.50 -10.25
CA ARG A 728 16.36 -16.85 -9.48
C ARG A 728 17.74 -17.37 -9.82
#